data_AF-A0A816AY64-F1
#
_entry.id   AF-A0A816AY64-F1
#
_cell.length_a   1.000
_cell.length_b   1.000
_cell.length_c   1.000
_cell.angle_alpha   90.00
_cell.angle_beta   90.00
_cell.angle_gamma   90.00
#
_symmetry.space_group_name_H-M   'P 1'
#
loop_
_entity.id
_entity.type
_entity.pdbx_description
1 polymer ?
#
loop_
_entity_poly.entity_id
_entity_poly.type
_entity_poly.pdbx_seq_one_letter_code
_entity_poly.pdbx_strand_id
1 'polypeptide(L)'
;THGQDLYCQSFKLRSISMFKDTILINNLSATAIIGNDAWNQPTPQPIQISVKLNTDFHQASVSDNLKYSLNYAVLSRNVLEYMKDNEYKNFKSLGNIAENVSRILLDPKKGGGHQVEVIVRSSKSEIRADNVEYKLNRTRDGRIDSIFDELNVNGLKLLTIIGVFTFERLQKQYLDIDFSIKIFPESNVSIHKLIEDVSQYVESSSFKTVEALVMKTGQLITQKNNIERVFVKAIKPNAIAFTDGVGVSSDMDKDSFKDMEPITTEHFVVDSTKFNSPTLGEDSAFTRKKNHIAYIAFGSNQGNQIKNINEALYHLEKAKINVVSTSSLYISKPMYHKDQADFFNGVVKVSFKDLSPLDLFKKCKEIEYVYINRVKKFTNGPRLIDLDILLYDDIIYNTNDLIIPHKSMLERSFVLQPLCELLRFDILHPVTAESFHHHLAQLLASKSNETLQESSDLLQIVPVPRLELDHDKNPLKFDQLKYSRPALIMGILNVTPDSFSDAGANYNASAKEIETTALRLLDEGATILDIGGVSTRPGSIAPSEEEELRRVLPVVKIIRESENVRLSTCLISIDTFRAKVAEQCLNLGADIINDNSMGLHDPEIFDIVAKYGCPYVMNHTRGTPDTMSKLNNYEPNTNKDITEYMVDPLNPSFNVKNWDPQVANLINGISRELGLQMLKGFKRGIRKWQVILDPGIGFAKHLPQSLIVIKHASHFKKYSMMVNEHCDDDVEHFYLSFNGLASLLAPSRKNFLGRICDEPVPRDRVMSTGAAIMACVQQNADIVRVHDVKEMKKVVKVIDAIYKYIY
;
A
#
# COMPACT_ATOMS: atom_id res chain seq x y z
N THR A 1 44.69 -35.76 -78.37
CA THR A 1 43.94 -36.94 -77.89
C THR A 1 42.46 -36.64 -78.01
N HIS A 2 41.84 -37.15 -79.10
CA HIS A 2 40.40 -37.40 -79.39
C HIS A 2 39.35 -36.42 -78.82
N GLY A 3 38.47 -35.73 -79.57
CA GLY A 3 38.11 -35.60 -81.00
C GLY A 3 36.99 -34.52 -81.06
N GLN A 4 37.05 -33.51 -81.93
CA GLN A 4 36.29 -33.35 -83.20
C GLN A 4 34.84 -33.86 -83.17
N ASP A 5 33.81 -33.23 -83.73
CA ASP A 5 33.47 -31.93 -84.33
C ASP A 5 32.01 -32.15 -84.80
N LEU A 6 31.07 -31.19 -84.65
CA LEU A 6 29.98 -30.92 -85.62
C LEU A 6 28.92 -29.90 -85.10
N TYR A 7 28.40 -29.20 -86.09
CA TYR A 7 27.50 -28.03 -86.12
C TYR A 7 26.04 -28.25 -85.64
N CYS A 8 25.44 -27.14 -85.14
CA CYS A 8 24.05 -26.67 -85.26
C CYS A 8 22.87 -27.68 -85.35
N GLN A 9 21.96 -27.67 -84.35
CA GLN A 9 20.55 -27.22 -84.47
C GLN A 9 19.65 -27.64 -83.27
N SER A 10 18.79 -26.71 -82.86
CA SER A 10 17.39 -26.89 -82.44
C SER A 10 16.99 -27.32 -81.00
N PHE A 11 16.28 -26.38 -80.34
CA PHE A 11 14.99 -26.53 -79.64
C PHE A 11 14.87 -27.41 -78.37
N LYS A 12 14.84 -26.77 -77.19
CA LYS A 12 13.56 -26.37 -76.53
C LYS A 12 13.82 -25.48 -75.31
N LEU A 13 13.28 -24.28 -75.38
CA LEU A 13 13.06 -23.37 -74.26
C LEU A 13 12.35 -24.11 -73.11
N ARG A 14 12.94 -24.10 -71.92
CA ARG A 14 12.19 -24.10 -70.66
C ARG A 14 11.54 -22.73 -70.52
N SER A 15 10.35 -22.57 -71.07
CA SER A 15 9.52 -21.39 -70.81
C SER A 15 8.65 -21.62 -69.57
N ILE A 16 9.01 -20.88 -68.52
CA ILE A 16 8.08 -20.09 -67.69
C ILE A 16 7.09 -20.88 -66.82
N SER A 17 7.28 -20.79 -65.49
CA SER A 17 6.20 -20.95 -64.52
C SER A 17 5.05 -20.01 -64.90
N MET A 18 3.93 -20.62 -65.23
CA MET A 18 2.63 -20.01 -65.55
C MET A 18 2.30 -18.85 -64.62
N PHE A 19 1.74 -17.79 -65.21
CA PHE A 19 1.26 -16.58 -64.53
C PHE A 19 0.33 -16.95 -63.34
N LYS A 20 0.51 -16.28 -62.19
CA LYS A 20 -0.37 -16.38 -61.00
C LYS A 20 -1.45 -15.31 -61.07
N ASP A 21 -2.27 -15.34 -62.10
CA ASP A 21 -3.33 -14.34 -62.21
C ASP A 21 -4.47 -14.65 -61.24
N THR A 22 -5.12 -13.61 -60.74
CA THR A 22 -6.09 -13.73 -59.64
C THR A 22 -7.35 -12.92 -59.94
N ILE A 23 -8.51 -13.57 -59.84
CA ILE A 23 -9.81 -12.88 -59.77
C ILE A 23 -10.13 -12.59 -58.32
N LEU A 24 -10.47 -11.33 -58.03
CA LEU A 24 -10.91 -10.87 -56.72
C LEU A 24 -12.39 -10.52 -56.79
N ILE A 25 -13.19 -11.15 -55.95
CA ILE A 25 -14.59 -10.79 -55.70
C ILE A 25 -14.67 -10.42 -54.22
N ASN A 26 -14.98 -9.16 -53.92
CA ASN A 26 -15.00 -8.67 -52.55
C ASN A 26 -16.45 -8.44 -52.09
N ASN A 27 -16.76 -8.91 -50.87
CA ASN A 27 -17.96 -8.57 -50.11
C ASN A 27 -19.30 -8.82 -50.84
N LEU A 28 -19.49 -10.00 -51.42
CA LEU A 28 -20.83 -10.43 -51.87
C LEU A 28 -21.76 -10.56 -50.68
N SER A 29 -22.81 -9.74 -50.63
CA SER A 29 -23.83 -9.77 -49.59
C SER A 29 -24.82 -10.93 -49.80
N ALA A 30 -24.96 -11.80 -48.81
CA ALA A 30 -25.92 -12.90 -48.80
C ALA A 30 -26.54 -13.08 -47.42
N THR A 31 -27.55 -13.95 -47.31
CA THR A 31 -28.22 -14.33 -46.04
C THR A 31 -28.09 -15.83 -45.82
N ALA A 32 -27.79 -16.26 -44.58
CA ALA A 32 -27.70 -17.68 -44.23
C ALA A 32 -28.00 -17.94 -42.74
N ILE A 33 -28.53 -19.12 -42.43
CA ILE A 33 -28.68 -19.58 -41.03
C ILE A 33 -27.40 -20.31 -40.61
N ILE A 34 -26.63 -19.69 -39.71
CA ILE A 34 -25.28 -20.13 -39.32
C ILE A 34 -25.26 -21.02 -38.07
N GLY A 35 -26.40 -21.26 -37.41
CA GLY A 35 -26.50 -22.21 -36.29
C GLY A 35 -25.68 -21.82 -35.05
N ASN A 36 -24.75 -22.70 -34.63
CA ASN A 36 -23.98 -22.58 -33.38
C ASN A 36 -23.12 -21.31 -33.30
N ASP A 37 -22.71 -20.76 -34.46
CA ASP A 37 -21.90 -19.54 -34.55
C ASP A 37 -22.76 -18.26 -34.47
N ALA A 38 -24.09 -18.38 -34.42
CA ALA A 38 -25.04 -17.28 -34.34
C ALA A 38 -26.16 -17.55 -33.33
N TRP A 39 -25.80 -18.06 -32.14
CA TRP A 39 -26.73 -18.27 -31.01
C TRP A 39 -27.92 -19.21 -31.33
N ASN A 40 -27.77 -20.13 -32.28
CA ASN A 40 -28.85 -20.98 -32.78
C ASN A 40 -30.11 -20.21 -33.22
N GLN A 41 -29.94 -18.97 -33.69
CA GLN A 41 -31.05 -18.17 -34.19
C GLN A 41 -31.70 -18.86 -35.40
N PRO A 42 -33.04 -19.01 -35.42
CA PRO A 42 -33.75 -19.67 -36.51
C PRO A 42 -33.93 -18.77 -37.75
N THR A 43 -33.45 -17.52 -37.71
CA THR A 43 -33.61 -16.52 -38.79
C THR A 43 -32.32 -16.33 -39.59
N PRO A 44 -32.39 -16.15 -40.92
CA PRO A 44 -31.22 -15.87 -41.75
C PRO A 44 -30.48 -14.59 -41.34
N GLN A 45 -29.16 -14.67 -41.23
CA GLN A 45 -28.27 -13.55 -40.87
C GLN A 45 -27.53 -13.01 -42.09
N PRO A 46 -27.25 -11.70 -42.15
CA PRO A 46 -26.43 -11.13 -43.21
C PRO A 46 -24.98 -11.62 -43.09
N ILE A 47 -24.44 -12.11 -44.21
CA ILE A 47 -23.04 -12.53 -44.37
C ILE A 47 -22.43 -11.85 -45.59
N GLN A 48 -21.11 -11.69 -45.57
CA GLN A 48 -20.31 -11.20 -46.69
C GLN A 48 -19.36 -12.29 -47.13
N ILE A 49 -19.33 -12.58 -48.43
CA ILE A 49 -18.46 -13.60 -49.01
C ILE A 49 -17.47 -12.92 -49.94
N SER A 50 -16.18 -13.06 -49.64
CA SER A 50 -15.09 -12.64 -50.52
C SER A 50 -14.37 -13.88 -51.07
N VAL A 51 -13.97 -13.81 -52.32
CA VAL A 51 -13.38 -14.91 -53.07
C VAL A 51 -12.16 -14.41 -53.81
N LYS A 52 -11.06 -15.14 -53.67
CA LYS A 52 -9.84 -14.95 -54.45
C LYS A 52 -9.56 -16.24 -55.22
N LEU A 53 -9.66 -16.18 -56.54
CA LEU A 53 -9.57 -17.34 -57.43
C LEU A 53 -8.34 -17.23 -58.31
N ASN A 54 -7.44 -18.22 -58.24
CA ASN A 54 -6.26 -18.26 -59.09
C ASN A 54 -6.59 -18.88 -60.45
N THR A 55 -6.18 -18.20 -61.52
CA THR A 55 -6.39 -18.60 -62.92
C THR A 55 -5.24 -18.08 -63.80
N ASP A 56 -5.21 -18.48 -65.06
CA ASP A 56 -4.25 -17.98 -66.07
C ASP A 56 -5.02 -17.13 -67.09
N PHE A 57 -4.70 -15.84 -67.20
CA PHE A 57 -5.30 -14.94 -68.19
C PHE A 57 -4.45 -14.76 -69.44
N HIS A 58 -3.31 -15.43 -69.57
CA HIS A 58 -2.37 -15.18 -70.65
C HIS A 58 -3.03 -15.24 -72.04
N GLN A 59 -3.83 -16.29 -72.30
CA GLN A 59 -4.55 -16.40 -73.58
C GLN A 59 -5.66 -15.34 -73.76
N ALA A 60 -6.39 -14.99 -72.70
CA ALA A 60 -7.39 -13.92 -72.75
C ALA A 60 -6.74 -12.56 -73.03
N SER A 61 -5.59 -12.27 -72.42
CA SER A 61 -4.86 -11.01 -72.58
C SER A 61 -4.29 -10.83 -74.00
N VAL A 62 -3.86 -11.91 -74.64
CA VAL A 62 -3.28 -11.87 -76.00
C VAL A 62 -4.37 -11.82 -77.08
N SER A 63 -5.47 -12.53 -76.87
CA SER A 63 -6.54 -12.67 -77.89
C SER A 63 -7.73 -11.73 -77.71
N ASP A 64 -7.78 -10.97 -76.62
CA ASP A 64 -8.92 -10.15 -76.17
C ASP A 64 -10.26 -10.90 -76.28
N ASN A 65 -10.26 -12.19 -75.92
CA ASN A 65 -11.39 -13.08 -76.09
C ASN A 65 -11.88 -13.59 -74.73
N LEU A 66 -13.13 -13.23 -74.42
CA LEU A 66 -13.81 -13.57 -73.17
C LEU A 66 -13.91 -15.09 -72.92
N LYS A 67 -13.80 -15.92 -73.97
CA LYS A 67 -13.81 -17.38 -73.87
C LYS A 67 -12.64 -17.95 -73.05
N TYR A 68 -11.51 -17.24 -73.00
CA TYR A 68 -10.31 -17.66 -72.28
C TYR A 68 -10.17 -16.99 -70.92
N SER A 69 -11.17 -16.22 -70.49
CA SER A 69 -11.23 -15.59 -69.17
C SER A 69 -12.38 -16.17 -68.35
N LEU A 70 -12.21 -16.23 -67.03
CA LEU A 70 -13.28 -16.63 -66.12
C LEU A 70 -14.22 -15.44 -65.89
N ASN A 71 -15.50 -15.63 -66.18
CA ASN A 71 -16.50 -14.57 -66.06
C ASN A 71 -16.92 -14.37 -64.59
N TYR A 72 -16.31 -13.39 -63.93
CA TYR A 72 -16.58 -13.03 -62.53
C TYR A 72 -18.06 -12.70 -62.24
N ALA A 73 -18.83 -12.23 -63.23
CA ALA A 73 -20.27 -11.97 -63.07
C ALA A 73 -21.09 -13.27 -63.00
N VAL A 74 -20.69 -14.31 -63.76
CA VAL A 74 -21.30 -15.64 -63.69
C VAL A 74 -20.92 -16.33 -62.38
N LEU A 75 -19.66 -16.21 -61.95
CA LEU A 75 -19.20 -16.75 -60.67
C LEU A 75 -19.97 -16.14 -59.49
N SER A 76 -20.08 -14.81 -59.46
CA SER A 76 -20.83 -14.09 -58.43
C SER A 76 -22.31 -14.48 -58.42
N ARG A 77 -22.92 -14.63 -59.60
CA ARG A 77 -24.32 -15.07 -59.73
C ARG A 77 -24.53 -16.50 -59.21
N ASN A 78 -23.66 -17.44 -59.58
CA ASN A 78 -23.75 -18.83 -59.14
C ASN A 78 -23.64 -18.96 -57.61
N VAL A 79 -22.79 -18.16 -56.97
CA VAL A 79 -22.66 -18.11 -55.51
C VAL A 79 -23.91 -17.52 -54.87
N LEU A 80 -24.45 -16.42 -55.40
CA LEU A 80 -25.65 -15.77 -54.88
C LEU A 80 -26.92 -16.63 -55.07
N GLU A 81 -27.09 -17.27 -56.23
CA GLU A 81 -28.19 -18.21 -56.50
C GLU A 81 -28.14 -19.39 -55.53
N TYR A 82 -26.95 -19.97 -55.31
CA TYR A 82 -26.80 -21.05 -54.33
C TYR A 82 -27.18 -20.61 -52.90
N MET A 83 -26.75 -19.43 -52.47
CA MET A 83 -27.12 -18.91 -51.15
C MET A 83 -28.62 -18.66 -51.03
N LYS A 84 -29.25 -18.13 -52.09
CA LYS A 84 -30.69 -17.87 -52.13
C LYS A 84 -31.51 -19.16 -52.11
N ASP A 85 -31.10 -20.18 -52.86
CA ASP A 85 -31.77 -21.49 -52.88
C ASP A 85 -31.66 -22.24 -51.55
N ASN A 86 -30.67 -21.89 -50.72
CA ASN A 86 -30.40 -22.49 -49.42
C ASN A 86 -30.58 -21.51 -48.25
N GLU A 87 -31.31 -20.40 -48.44
CA GLU A 87 -31.43 -19.33 -47.45
C GLU A 87 -31.99 -19.80 -46.09
N TYR A 88 -32.89 -20.79 -46.10
CA TYR A 88 -33.51 -21.39 -44.91
C TYR A 88 -32.82 -22.66 -44.42
N LYS A 89 -31.70 -23.06 -45.04
CA LYS A 89 -30.92 -24.23 -44.62
C LYS A 89 -29.99 -23.83 -43.48
N ASN A 90 -30.01 -24.59 -42.39
CA ASN A 90 -29.04 -24.38 -41.30
C ASN A 90 -27.67 -24.96 -41.71
N PHE A 91 -26.72 -24.07 -41.97
CA PHE A 91 -25.35 -24.40 -42.34
C PHE A 91 -24.46 -24.79 -41.15
N LYS A 92 -24.94 -24.65 -39.91
CA LYS A 92 -24.28 -24.97 -38.63
C LYS A 92 -23.03 -24.15 -38.27
N SER A 93 -22.20 -23.76 -39.24
CA SER A 93 -21.00 -22.93 -39.03
C SER A 93 -20.60 -22.13 -40.28
N LEU A 94 -19.79 -21.08 -40.10
CA LEU A 94 -19.22 -20.30 -41.21
C LEU A 94 -18.30 -21.13 -42.11
N GLY A 95 -17.58 -22.09 -41.53
CA GLY A 95 -16.71 -23.01 -42.27
C GLY A 95 -17.47 -23.87 -43.28
N ASN A 96 -18.67 -24.34 -42.95
CA ASN A 96 -19.51 -25.11 -43.88
C ASN A 96 -19.99 -24.25 -45.06
N ILE A 97 -20.22 -22.96 -44.85
CA ILE A 97 -20.57 -22.03 -45.92
C ILE A 97 -19.36 -21.85 -46.84
N ALA A 98 -18.17 -21.59 -46.27
CA ALA A 98 -16.94 -21.42 -47.03
C ALA A 98 -16.60 -22.67 -47.87
N GLU A 99 -16.75 -23.86 -47.28
CA GLU A 99 -16.52 -25.15 -47.94
C GLU A 99 -17.50 -25.37 -49.12
N ASN A 100 -18.80 -25.11 -48.93
CA ASN A 100 -19.79 -25.25 -50.00
C ASN A 100 -19.56 -24.25 -51.15
N VAL A 101 -19.19 -23.01 -50.83
CA VAL A 101 -18.84 -21.98 -51.83
C VAL A 101 -17.59 -22.39 -52.60
N SER A 102 -16.57 -22.91 -51.91
CA SER A 102 -15.34 -23.39 -52.56
C SER A 102 -15.62 -24.50 -53.58
N ARG A 103 -16.52 -25.44 -53.26
CA ARG A 103 -16.91 -26.53 -54.18
C ARG A 103 -17.59 -26.03 -55.44
N ILE A 104 -18.42 -24.98 -55.34
CA ILE A 104 -19.09 -24.38 -56.50
C ILE A 104 -18.07 -23.70 -57.43
N LEU A 105 -17.09 -23.03 -56.84
CA LEU A 105 -16.08 -22.27 -57.58
C LEU A 105 -14.98 -23.16 -58.19
N LEU A 106 -14.73 -24.34 -57.61
CA LEU A 106 -13.81 -25.34 -58.13
C LEU A 106 -14.47 -26.31 -59.12
N ASP A 107 -15.81 -26.34 -59.23
CA ASP A 107 -16.52 -27.20 -60.19
C ASP A 107 -16.20 -26.77 -61.63
N PRO A 108 -15.69 -27.69 -62.50
CA PRO A 108 -15.36 -27.39 -63.90
C PRO A 108 -16.53 -26.86 -64.74
N LYS A 109 -17.78 -27.16 -64.36
CA LYS A 109 -18.99 -26.73 -65.08
C LYS A 109 -19.58 -25.42 -64.57
N LYS A 110 -19.24 -24.99 -63.36
CA LYS A 110 -19.85 -23.81 -62.70
C LYS A 110 -18.86 -22.71 -62.31
N GLY A 111 -17.57 -23.03 -62.13
CA GLY A 111 -16.58 -22.12 -61.56
C GLY A 111 -15.22 -22.12 -62.27
N GLY A 112 -14.68 -23.30 -62.59
CA GLY A 112 -13.51 -23.46 -63.47
C GLY A 112 -12.14 -23.06 -62.90
N GLY A 113 -12.03 -22.62 -61.65
CA GLY A 113 -10.75 -22.20 -61.05
C GLY A 113 -9.84 -23.36 -60.64
N HIS A 114 -8.53 -23.09 -60.48
CA HIS A 114 -7.52 -24.08 -60.05
C HIS A 114 -7.31 -24.08 -58.53
N GLN A 115 -7.37 -22.91 -57.91
CA GLN A 115 -7.23 -22.69 -56.47
C GLN A 115 -8.15 -21.54 -56.04
N VAL A 116 -8.82 -21.70 -54.89
CA VAL A 116 -9.75 -20.72 -54.34
C VAL A 116 -9.43 -20.45 -52.87
N GLU A 117 -9.39 -19.18 -52.53
CA GLU A 117 -9.46 -18.65 -51.16
C GLU A 117 -10.85 -18.07 -50.96
N VAL A 118 -11.60 -18.58 -49.99
CA VAL A 118 -12.94 -18.12 -49.63
C VAL A 118 -12.89 -17.53 -48.23
N ILE A 119 -13.36 -16.30 -48.08
CA ILE A 119 -13.49 -15.59 -46.81
C ILE A 119 -14.98 -15.34 -46.59
N VAL A 120 -15.54 -15.91 -45.53
CA VAL A 120 -16.93 -15.65 -45.12
C VAL A 120 -16.89 -14.83 -43.85
N ARG A 121 -17.44 -13.62 -43.90
CA ARG A 121 -17.55 -12.68 -42.79
C ARG A 121 -19.00 -12.57 -42.33
N SER A 122 -19.21 -12.54 -41.03
CA SER A 122 -20.51 -12.22 -40.42
C SER A 122 -20.35 -11.05 -39.46
N SER A 123 -20.97 -9.91 -39.78
CA SER A 123 -20.87 -8.64 -39.04
C SER A 123 -21.95 -8.45 -37.96
N LYS A 124 -22.73 -9.49 -37.64
CA LYS A 124 -23.79 -9.50 -36.61
C LYS A 124 -24.04 -10.86 -35.93
N SER A 125 -23.17 -11.84 -36.14
CA SER A 125 -23.30 -13.18 -35.53
C SER A 125 -23.06 -13.16 -34.03
N GLU A 126 -22.21 -12.24 -33.56
CA GLU A 126 -21.87 -12.06 -32.15
C GLU A 126 -22.14 -10.64 -31.69
N ILE A 127 -22.74 -10.51 -30.50
CA ILE A 127 -23.13 -9.20 -29.93
C ILE A 127 -21.89 -8.41 -29.48
N ARG A 128 -20.83 -9.11 -29.09
CA ARG A 128 -19.63 -8.53 -28.47
C ARG A 128 -18.46 -8.29 -29.44
N ALA A 129 -18.53 -8.82 -30.67
CA ALA A 129 -17.47 -8.70 -31.68
C ALA A 129 -17.97 -7.94 -32.90
N ASP A 130 -17.10 -7.12 -33.52
CA ASP A 130 -17.47 -6.36 -34.72
C ASP A 130 -17.70 -7.27 -35.93
N ASN A 131 -16.90 -8.34 -36.06
CA ASN A 131 -17.15 -9.41 -37.03
C ASN A 131 -16.39 -10.70 -36.69
N VAL A 132 -16.95 -11.80 -37.17
CA VAL A 132 -16.31 -13.11 -37.23
C VAL A 132 -16.02 -13.46 -38.69
N GLU A 133 -14.81 -13.92 -38.98
CA GLU A 133 -14.38 -14.34 -40.32
C GLU A 133 -13.88 -15.78 -40.32
N TYR A 134 -14.28 -16.54 -41.34
CA TYR A 134 -13.71 -17.85 -41.63
C TYR A 134 -13.02 -17.81 -42.99
N LYS A 135 -11.74 -18.17 -43.01
CA LYS A 135 -10.89 -18.17 -44.20
C LYS A 135 -10.45 -19.59 -44.53
N LEU A 136 -10.73 -19.98 -45.77
CA LEU A 136 -10.55 -21.34 -46.27
C LEU A 136 -9.82 -21.32 -47.61
N ASN A 137 -8.81 -22.18 -47.75
CA ASN A 137 -8.01 -22.33 -48.96
C ASN A 137 -8.12 -23.76 -49.51
N ARG A 138 -8.57 -23.92 -50.76
CA ARG A 138 -8.76 -25.23 -51.40
C ARG A 138 -8.25 -25.23 -52.84
N THR A 139 -7.75 -26.36 -53.32
CA THR A 139 -7.36 -26.58 -54.73
C THR A 139 -8.24 -27.63 -55.39
N ARG A 140 -8.26 -27.60 -56.73
CA ARG A 140 -9.07 -28.50 -57.56
C ARG A 140 -8.72 -29.99 -57.43
N ASP A 141 -7.47 -30.31 -57.06
CA ASP A 141 -6.99 -31.69 -56.92
C ASP A 141 -7.28 -32.30 -55.53
N GLY A 142 -8.04 -31.58 -54.68
CA GLY A 142 -8.25 -31.94 -53.28
C GLY A 142 -6.99 -31.77 -52.41
N ARG A 143 -5.89 -31.26 -52.96
CA ARG A 143 -4.68 -30.92 -52.21
C ARG A 143 -4.91 -29.64 -51.43
N ILE A 144 -4.68 -29.71 -50.12
CA ILE A 144 -4.80 -28.58 -49.22
C ILE A 144 -3.46 -27.84 -49.24
N ASP A 145 -3.43 -26.66 -49.88
CA ASP A 145 -2.19 -25.85 -50.06
C ASP A 145 -1.77 -25.13 -48.75
N SER A 146 -2.70 -24.99 -47.80
CA SER A 146 -2.48 -24.51 -46.43
C SER A 146 -3.02 -25.57 -45.47
N ILE A 147 -2.15 -26.25 -44.72
CA ILE A 147 -2.51 -27.35 -43.79
C ILE A 147 -3.61 -26.95 -42.78
N PHE A 148 -3.85 -25.64 -42.59
CA PHE A 148 -4.83 -25.07 -41.67
C PHE A 148 -5.84 -24.17 -42.36
N ASP A 149 -7.07 -24.20 -41.86
CA ASP A 149 -8.06 -23.14 -42.04
C ASP A 149 -7.82 -22.05 -40.98
N GLU A 150 -8.19 -20.81 -41.27
CA GLU A 150 -7.99 -19.66 -40.38
C GLU A 150 -9.33 -19.06 -39.98
N LEU A 151 -9.53 -18.86 -38.68
CA LEU A 151 -10.73 -18.26 -38.12
C LEU A 151 -10.34 -17.02 -37.32
N ASN A 152 -10.94 -15.88 -37.67
CA ASN A 152 -10.63 -14.58 -37.09
C ASN A 152 -11.84 -14.03 -36.33
N VAL A 153 -11.61 -13.53 -35.14
CA VAL A 153 -12.55 -12.71 -34.38
C VAL A 153 -11.94 -11.33 -34.25
N ASN A 154 -12.63 -10.31 -34.77
CA ASN A 154 -12.16 -8.93 -34.77
C ASN A 154 -13.08 -8.06 -33.92
N GLY A 155 -12.48 -7.13 -33.17
CA GLY A 155 -13.17 -6.13 -32.39
C GLY A 155 -14.00 -6.72 -31.25
N LEU A 156 -13.48 -7.73 -30.54
CA LEU A 156 -14.14 -8.27 -29.35
C LEU A 156 -14.00 -7.27 -28.19
N LYS A 157 -15.08 -6.57 -27.88
CA LYS A 157 -15.11 -5.51 -26.87
C LYS A 157 -15.34 -6.11 -25.49
N LEU A 158 -14.32 -6.06 -24.64
CA LEU A 158 -14.34 -6.64 -23.30
C LEU A 158 -14.03 -5.59 -22.24
N LEU A 159 -14.49 -5.85 -21.01
CA LEU A 159 -14.30 -4.98 -19.85
C LEU A 159 -13.44 -5.67 -18.80
N THR A 160 -12.20 -5.21 -18.65
CA THR A 160 -11.24 -5.77 -17.68
C THR A 160 -10.47 -4.68 -16.94
N ILE A 161 -9.77 -5.03 -15.87
CA ILE A 161 -8.86 -4.12 -15.16
C ILE A 161 -7.47 -4.30 -15.76
N ILE A 162 -7.01 -3.30 -16.53
CA ILE A 162 -5.74 -3.33 -17.27
C ILE A 162 -4.92 -2.04 -17.06
N GLY A 163 -3.68 -2.21 -16.59
CA GLY A 163 -2.72 -1.12 -16.43
C GLY A 163 -2.08 -1.07 -15.04
N VAL A 164 -1.33 0.01 -14.80
CA VAL A 164 -0.56 0.22 -13.55
C VAL A 164 -0.96 1.49 -12.81
N PHE A 165 -1.69 2.40 -13.44
CA PHE A 165 -2.11 3.63 -12.78
C PHE A 165 -3.34 3.40 -11.90
N THR A 166 -3.40 4.09 -10.75
CA THR A 166 -4.49 3.97 -9.77
C THR A 166 -5.88 4.05 -10.39
N PHE A 167 -6.14 5.02 -11.29
CA PHE A 167 -7.44 5.16 -11.95
C PHE A 167 -7.79 3.98 -12.88
N GLU A 168 -6.79 3.39 -13.54
CA GLU A 168 -6.96 2.20 -14.41
C GLU A 168 -7.30 0.94 -13.61
N ARG A 169 -6.91 0.92 -12.34
CA ARG A 169 -7.08 -0.20 -11.41
C ARG A 169 -8.39 -0.16 -10.63
N LEU A 170 -8.99 1.02 -10.50
CA LEU A 170 -10.24 1.22 -9.76
C LEU A 170 -11.49 0.98 -10.60
N GLN A 171 -11.38 1.02 -11.94
CA GLN A 171 -12.50 0.83 -12.85
C GLN A 171 -12.12 -0.09 -14.02
N LYS A 172 -13.06 -0.94 -14.42
CA LYS A 172 -12.92 -1.74 -15.65
C LYS A 172 -12.87 -0.78 -16.85
N GLN A 173 -11.97 -1.08 -17.78
CA GLN A 173 -11.77 -0.32 -19.00
C GLN A 173 -12.15 -1.18 -20.19
N TYR A 174 -12.66 -0.54 -21.24
CA TYR A 174 -12.89 -1.21 -22.52
C TYR A 174 -11.55 -1.58 -23.14
N LEU A 175 -11.52 -2.77 -23.72
CA LEU A 175 -10.41 -3.31 -24.45
C LEU A 175 -10.95 -4.02 -25.69
N ASP A 176 -10.32 -3.78 -26.83
CA ASP A 176 -10.61 -4.50 -28.06
C ASP A 176 -9.62 -5.65 -28.22
N ILE A 177 -10.12 -6.88 -28.25
CA ILE A 177 -9.31 -8.08 -28.53
C ILE A 177 -9.61 -8.58 -29.93
N ASP A 178 -8.57 -8.74 -30.74
CA ASP A 178 -8.61 -9.48 -32.00
C ASP A 178 -7.85 -10.80 -31.79
N PHE A 179 -8.39 -11.91 -32.28
CA PHE A 179 -7.62 -13.15 -32.33
C PHE A 179 -7.89 -13.96 -33.60
N SER A 180 -6.84 -14.61 -34.09
CA SER A 180 -6.86 -15.49 -35.25
C SER A 180 -6.34 -16.86 -34.86
N ILE A 181 -7.10 -17.91 -35.13
CA ILE A 181 -6.70 -19.30 -34.85
C ILE A 181 -6.50 -20.07 -36.14
N LYS A 182 -5.45 -20.90 -36.16
CA LYS A 182 -5.20 -21.88 -37.21
C LYS A 182 -5.68 -23.25 -36.74
N ILE A 183 -6.66 -23.79 -37.45
CA ILE A 183 -7.35 -25.03 -37.11
C ILE A 183 -7.19 -26.09 -38.20
N PHE A 184 -7.19 -27.36 -37.81
CA PHE A 184 -7.16 -28.45 -38.79
C PHE A 184 -8.46 -28.52 -39.59
N PRO A 185 -8.41 -28.88 -40.89
CA PRO A 185 -9.60 -29.17 -41.69
C PRO A 185 -10.47 -30.23 -40.99
N GLU A 186 -11.79 -30.02 -40.95
CA GLU A 186 -12.80 -30.87 -40.26
C GLU A 186 -12.84 -30.79 -38.72
N SER A 187 -12.11 -29.86 -38.11
CA SER A 187 -12.20 -29.65 -36.65
C SER A 187 -13.53 -28.99 -36.22
N ASN A 188 -14.25 -29.64 -35.30
CA ASN A 188 -15.49 -29.11 -34.70
C ASN A 188 -15.20 -28.09 -33.59
N VAL A 189 -14.50 -27.00 -33.90
CA VAL A 189 -14.28 -25.91 -32.94
C VAL A 189 -15.51 -25.00 -32.92
N SER A 190 -16.18 -24.89 -31.76
CA SER A 190 -17.27 -23.93 -31.57
C SER A 190 -16.68 -22.56 -31.27
N ILE A 191 -16.89 -21.61 -32.19
CA ILE A 191 -16.37 -20.25 -32.01
C ILE A 191 -17.07 -19.52 -30.86
N HIS A 192 -18.37 -19.71 -30.72
CA HIS A 192 -19.16 -19.12 -29.65
C HIS A 192 -18.60 -19.50 -28.27
N LYS A 193 -18.33 -20.79 -28.05
CA LYS A 193 -17.74 -21.26 -26.78
C LYS A 193 -16.32 -20.73 -26.57
N LEU A 194 -15.57 -20.47 -27.63
CA LEU A 194 -14.25 -19.86 -27.52
C LEU A 194 -14.36 -18.39 -27.12
N ILE A 195 -15.26 -17.64 -27.76
CA ILE A 195 -15.54 -16.24 -27.42
C ILE A 195 -16.07 -16.12 -25.99
N GLU A 196 -16.96 -17.02 -25.57
CA GLU A 196 -17.51 -17.06 -24.20
C GLU A 196 -16.42 -17.31 -23.16
N ASP A 197 -15.58 -18.34 -23.35
CA ASP A 197 -14.49 -18.65 -22.41
C ASP A 197 -13.45 -17.52 -22.35
N VAL A 198 -13.08 -16.93 -23.50
CA VAL A 198 -12.17 -15.76 -23.54
C VAL A 198 -12.81 -14.56 -22.85
N SER A 199 -14.08 -14.28 -23.14
CA SER A 199 -14.80 -13.16 -22.52
C SER A 199 -14.86 -13.32 -21.01
N GLN A 200 -15.26 -14.50 -20.53
CA GLN A 200 -15.37 -14.80 -19.11
C GLN A 200 -14.00 -14.69 -18.44
N TYR A 201 -12.94 -15.28 -19.01
CA TYR A 201 -11.60 -15.21 -18.46
C TYR A 201 -11.05 -13.78 -18.38
N VAL A 202 -11.15 -13.01 -19.47
CA VAL A 202 -10.61 -11.64 -19.52
C VAL A 202 -11.40 -10.71 -18.61
N GLU A 203 -12.72 -10.78 -18.60
CA GLU A 203 -13.58 -9.94 -17.75
C GLU A 203 -13.45 -10.27 -16.25
N SER A 204 -13.02 -11.49 -15.92
CA SER A 204 -12.77 -11.96 -14.56
C SER A 204 -11.30 -11.93 -14.16
N SER A 205 -10.41 -11.40 -15.00
CA SER A 205 -8.98 -11.25 -14.71
C SER A 205 -8.59 -9.80 -14.47
N SER A 206 -7.44 -9.57 -13.81
CA SER A 206 -6.77 -8.26 -13.76
C SER A 206 -5.33 -8.40 -14.23
N PHE A 207 -4.94 -7.55 -15.17
CA PHE A 207 -3.60 -7.55 -15.74
C PHE A 207 -2.91 -6.21 -15.48
N LYS A 208 -1.61 -6.26 -15.19
CA LYS A 208 -0.78 -5.03 -15.09
C LYS A 208 -0.33 -4.53 -16.46
N THR A 209 -0.08 -5.48 -17.37
CA THR A 209 0.55 -5.27 -18.67
C THR A 209 -0.30 -5.92 -19.75
N VAL A 210 -0.41 -5.29 -20.92
CA VAL A 210 -1.19 -5.83 -22.06
C VAL A 210 -0.53 -7.10 -22.61
N GLU A 211 0.79 -7.20 -22.52
CA GLU A 211 1.62 -8.34 -22.87
C GLU A 211 1.18 -9.62 -22.13
N ALA A 212 1.00 -9.52 -20.81
CA ALA A 212 0.56 -10.63 -19.98
C ALA A 212 -0.86 -11.08 -20.32
N LEU A 213 -1.75 -10.13 -20.62
CA LEU A 213 -3.10 -10.41 -21.09
C LEU A 213 -3.07 -11.19 -22.42
N VAL A 214 -2.33 -10.68 -23.41
CA VAL A 214 -2.19 -11.33 -24.72
C VAL A 214 -1.65 -12.76 -24.59
N MET A 215 -0.65 -12.98 -23.73
CA MET A 215 -0.10 -14.33 -23.52
C MET A 215 -1.11 -15.26 -22.86
N LYS A 216 -1.81 -14.79 -21.82
CA LYS A 216 -2.77 -15.63 -21.10
C LYS A 216 -4.01 -15.94 -21.92
N THR A 217 -4.48 -15.00 -22.73
CA THR A 217 -5.54 -15.25 -23.71
C THR A 217 -5.07 -16.28 -24.76
N GLY A 218 -3.85 -16.16 -25.28
CA GLY A 218 -3.28 -17.15 -26.20
C GLY A 218 -3.14 -18.54 -25.57
N GLN A 219 -2.72 -18.61 -24.31
CA GLN A 219 -2.63 -19.83 -23.53
C GLN A 219 -4.01 -20.51 -23.38
N LEU A 220 -5.04 -19.74 -23.02
CA LEU A 220 -6.42 -20.26 -22.90
C LEU A 220 -6.95 -20.83 -24.22
N ILE A 221 -6.67 -20.15 -25.34
CA ILE A 221 -7.14 -20.56 -26.66
C ILE A 221 -6.41 -21.85 -27.12
N THR A 222 -5.09 -21.91 -26.98
CA THR A 222 -4.27 -23.06 -27.44
C THR A 222 -4.43 -24.32 -26.59
N GLN A 223 -4.92 -24.20 -25.35
CA GLN A 223 -5.22 -25.35 -24.49
C GLN A 223 -6.38 -26.21 -24.99
N LYS A 224 -7.24 -25.68 -25.86
CA LYS A 224 -8.35 -26.45 -26.43
C LYS A 224 -7.90 -27.36 -27.57
N ASN A 225 -8.45 -28.57 -27.61
CA ASN A 225 -8.13 -29.56 -28.63
C ASN A 225 -8.36 -29.00 -30.05
N ASN A 226 -7.40 -29.24 -30.96
CA ASN A 226 -7.43 -28.90 -32.40
C ASN A 226 -7.02 -27.47 -32.83
N ILE A 227 -6.35 -26.70 -31.96
CA ILE A 227 -5.73 -25.40 -32.32
C ILE A 227 -4.21 -25.53 -32.29
N GLU A 228 -3.54 -25.25 -33.41
CA GLU A 228 -2.07 -25.38 -33.51
C GLU A 228 -1.35 -24.06 -33.23
N ARG A 229 -1.91 -22.96 -33.72
CA ARG A 229 -1.33 -21.62 -33.62
C ARG A 229 -2.41 -20.57 -33.44
N VAL A 230 -2.14 -19.58 -32.59
CA VAL A 230 -3.04 -18.46 -32.30
C VAL A 230 -2.27 -17.15 -32.40
N PHE A 231 -2.87 -16.17 -33.07
CA PHE A 231 -2.48 -14.78 -33.00
C PHE A 231 -3.48 -14.05 -32.12
N VAL A 232 -3.01 -13.28 -31.13
CA VAL A 232 -3.86 -12.45 -30.27
C VAL A 232 -3.31 -11.03 -30.31
N LYS A 233 -4.21 -10.06 -30.45
CA LYS A 233 -3.93 -8.63 -30.39
C LYS A 233 -4.91 -7.97 -29.43
N ALA A 234 -4.39 -7.18 -28.50
CA ALA A 234 -5.20 -6.42 -27.56
C ALA A 234 -4.90 -4.93 -27.73
N ILE A 235 -5.94 -4.13 -27.99
CA ILE A 235 -5.87 -2.68 -28.12
C ILE A 235 -6.60 -2.04 -26.96
N LYS A 236 -5.92 -1.11 -26.28
CA LYS A 236 -6.51 -0.23 -25.29
C LYS A 236 -6.94 1.07 -25.96
N PRO A 237 -8.26 1.28 -26.19
CA PRO A 237 -8.76 2.55 -26.74
C PRO A 237 -8.45 3.70 -25.77
N ASN A 238 -8.06 4.85 -26.31
CA ASN A 238 -7.74 6.09 -25.57
C ASN A 238 -6.55 6.02 -24.58
N ALA A 239 -5.61 5.08 -24.74
CA ALA A 239 -4.42 4.99 -23.88
C ALA A 239 -3.52 6.24 -23.96
N ILE A 240 -3.46 6.90 -25.12
CA ILE A 240 -2.69 8.12 -25.37
C ILE A 240 -3.58 9.10 -26.14
N ALA A 241 -3.53 10.38 -25.76
CA ALA A 241 -4.22 11.44 -26.51
C ALA A 241 -3.77 11.44 -27.98
N PHE A 242 -4.73 11.64 -28.90
CA PHE A 242 -4.50 11.68 -30.37
C PHE A 242 -4.20 10.33 -31.05
N THR A 243 -4.60 9.20 -30.45
CA THR A 243 -4.56 7.87 -31.11
C THR A 243 -5.87 7.12 -30.88
N ASP A 244 -6.29 6.29 -31.84
CA ASP A 244 -7.48 5.43 -31.69
C ASP A 244 -7.27 4.31 -30.64
N GLY A 245 -6.00 4.02 -30.29
CA GLY A 245 -5.61 3.12 -29.22
C GLY A 245 -4.16 2.66 -29.36
N VAL A 246 -3.61 2.11 -28.28
CA VAL A 246 -2.29 1.45 -28.27
C VAL A 246 -2.48 -0.01 -27.91
N GLY A 247 -1.81 -0.92 -28.63
CA GLY A 247 -2.01 -2.34 -28.44
C GLY A 247 -0.77 -3.18 -28.65
N VAL A 248 -0.80 -4.38 -28.10
CA VAL A 248 0.24 -5.41 -28.23
C VAL A 248 -0.35 -6.60 -28.96
N SER A 249 0.43 -7.24 -29.82
CA SER A 249 0.05 -8.49 -30.46
C SER A 249 1.15 -9.53 -30.34
N SER A 250 0.76 -10.79 -30.30
CA SER A 250 1.69 -11.92 -30.31
C SER A 250 1.14 -13.09 -31.10
N ASP A 251 2.03 -13.83 -31.72
CA ASP A 251 1.76 -15.06 -32.45
C ASP A 251 2.40 -16.23 -31.69
N MET A 252 1.57 -17.19 -31.30
CA MET A 252 1.90 -18.24 -30.33
C MET A 252 1.49 -19.60 -30.89
N ASP A 253 2.31 -20.62 -30.67
CA ASP A 253 1.99 -22.01 -31.01
C ASP A 253 1.69 -22.83 -29.75
N LYS A 254 1.21 -24.07 -29.93
CA LYS A 254 0.96 -25.00 -28.82
C LYS A 254 2.22 -25.26 -27.97
N ASP A 255 3.39 -25.19 -28.58
CA ASP A 255 4.67 -25.45 -27.92
C ASP A 255 5.10 -24.31 -26.99
N SER A 256 4.61 -23.10 -27.25
CA SER A 256 4.87 -21.88 -26.47
C SER A 256 4.43 -21.97 -25.00
N PHE A 257 3.59 -22.96 -24.65
CA PHE A 257 3.02 -23.12 -23.31
C PHE A 257 3.30 -24.49 -22.67
N LYS A 258 4.23 -25.30 -23.22
CA LYS A 258 4.52 -26.67 -22.74
C LYS A 258 4.85 -26.77 -21.24
N ASP A 259 5.49 -25.74 -20.69
CA ASP A 259 5.96 -25.71 -19.30
C ASP A 259 5.00 -24.94 -18.35
N MET A 260 3.80 -24.56 -18.80
CA MET A 260 2.83 -23.79 -18.00
C MET A 260 1.61 -24.64 -17.60
N GLU A 261 1.12 -24.45 -16.39
CA GLU A 261 -0.11 -25.12 -15.92
C GLU A 261 -1.35 -24.70 -16.75
N PRO A 262 -2.30 -25.64 -16.99
CA PRO A 262 -3.56 -25.36 -17.68
C PRO A 262 -4.40 -24.26 -16.98
N ILE A 263 -5.07 -23.40 -17.75
CA ILE A 263 -5.99 -22.39 -17.22
C ILE A 263 -7.39 -23.03 -17.13
N THR A 264 -7.97 -23.10 -15.93
CA THR A 264 -9.34 -23.59 -15.71
C THR A 264 -10.35 -22.45 -15.71
N THR A 265 -11.42 -22.55 -16.50
CA THR A 265 -12.52 -21.56 -16.57
C THR A 265 -13.69 -21.85 -15.61
N GLU A 266 -13.70 -23.01 -14.93
CA GLU A 266 -14.84 -23.50 -14.13
C GLU A 266 -15.09 -22.75 -12.81
N HIS A 267 -14.25 -21.79 -12.42
CA HIS A 267 -14.31 -21.15 -11.09
C HIS A 267 -14.63 -19.64 -11.07
N PHE A 268 -15.00 -19.04 -12.20
CA PHE A 268 -15.36 -17.61 -12.23
C PHE A 268 -16.85 -17.39 -11.97
N VAL A 269 -17.25 -17.45 -10.70
CA VAL A 269 -18.57 -16.97 -10.26
C VAL A 269 -18.58 -15.45 -10.37
N VAL A 270 -19.18 -14.93 -11.44
CA VAL A 270 -19.52 -13.51 -11.57
C VAL A 270 -20.70 -13.23 -10.66
N ASP A 271 -20.45 -12.95 -9.37
CA ASP A 271 -21.52 -12.50 -8.49
C ASP A 271 -21.81 -11.02 -8.81
N SER A 272 -22.90 -10.80 -9.52
CA SER A 272 -23.26 -9.54 -10.13
C SER A 272 -23.87 -8.56 -9.12
N THR A 273 -23.22 -8.24 -8.00
CA THR A 273 -23.65 -7.08 -7.19
C THR A 273 -22.50 -6.43 -6.41
N LYS A 274 -22.19 -5.17 -6.80
CA LYS A 274 -21.37 -4.16 -6.10
C LYS A 274 -19.89 -4.53 -5.82
N PHE A 275 -19.01 -3.96 -6.66
CA PHE A 275 -17.54 -3.93 -6.60
C PHE A 275 -16.83 -5.05 -7.39
N ASN A 276 -16.58 -4.78 -8.67
CA ASN A 276 -15.96 -5.67 -9.64
C ASN A 276 -14.42 -5.67 -9.51
N SER A 277 -13.87 -6.33 -8.48
CA SER A 277 -12.46 -6.74 -8.48
C SER A 277 -12.38 -8.23 -8.83
N PRO A 278 -11.54 -8.64 -9.80
CA PRO A 278 -11.39 -10.03 -10.20
C PRO A 278 -10.71 -10.83 -9.08
N THR A 279 -11.47 -11.72 -8.46
CA THR A 279 -10.97 -12.72 -7.52
C THR A 279 -10.69 -14.02 -8.26
N LEU A 280 -9.54 -14.63 -7.96
CA LEU A 280 -9.39 -16.08 -8.06
C LEU A 280 -10.33 -16.67 -7.00
N GLY A 281 -11.30 -17.48 -7.43
CA GLY A 281 -12.29 -18.10 -6.55
C GLY A 281 -11.65 -18.94 -5.43
N GLU A 282 -12.33 -18.93 -4.28
CA GLU A 282 -12.18 -19.68 -3.02
C GLU A 282 -10.96 -20.62 -2.81
N ASP A 283 -10.34 -20.43 -1.63
CA ASP A 283 -9.48 -21.34 -0.83
C ASP A 283 -8.29 -22.07 -1.46
N SER A 284 -8.15 -22.09 -2.79
CA SER A 284 -7.10 -22.83 -3.49
C SER A 284 -5.76 -22.09 -3.56
N ALA A 285 -5.76 -20.76 -3.36
CA ALA A 285 -4.56 -19.92 -3.32
C ALA A 285 -4.06 -19.65 -1.88
N PHE A 286 -4.57 -20.38 -0.89
CA PHE A 286 -3.95 -20.38 0.44
C PHE A 286 -2.62 -21.13 0.36
N THR A 287 -1.57 -20.45 -0.12
CA THR A 287 -0.21 -20.92 0.11
C THR A 287 -0.07 -21.20 1.59
N ARG A 288 0.25 -22.46 1.94
CA ARG A 288 0.50 -22.94 3.31
C ARG A 288 1.71 -22.21 3.93
N LYS A 289 1.62 -20.89 4.13
CA LYS A 289 2.51 -20.16 5.02
C LYS A 289 2.08 -20.55 6.43
N LYS A 290 3.03 -21.07 7.22
CA LYS A 290 2.78 -21.46 8.62
C LYS A 290 2.43 -20.25 9.50
N ASN A 291 2.86 -19.05 9.10
CA ASN A 291 2.63 -17.78 9.79
C ASN A 291 2.05 -16.75 8.81
N HIS A 292 0.97 -16.08 9.22
CA HIS A 292 0.30 -15.01 8.49
C HIS A 292 0.45 -13.68 9.21
N ILE A 293 0.40 -12.58 8.46
CA ILE A 293 0.41 -11.22 8.97
C ILE A 293 -0.87 -10.50 8.52
N ALA A 294 -1.55 -9.84 9.45
CA ALA A 294 -2.66 -8.96 9.12
C ALA A 294 -2.50 -7.59 9.78
N TYR A 295 -3.12 -6.58 9.17
CA TYR A 295 -3.20 -5.22 9.70
C TYR A 295 -4.67 -4.94 10.01
N ILE A 296 -4.98 -4.68 11.27
CA ILE A 296 -6.35 -4.47 11.74
C ILE A 296 -6.45 -3.02 12.22
N ALA A 297 -7.37 -2.25 11.63
CA ALA A 297 -7.76 -0.96 12.17
C ALA A 297 -8.66 -1.15 13.38
N PHE A 298 -8.44 -0.36 14.42
CA PHE A 298 -9.34 -0.27 15.55
C PHE A 298 -9.89 1.15 15.70
N GLY A 299 -11.15 1.27 16.13
CA GLY A 299 -11.83 2.56 16.31
C GLY A 299 -12.80 2.55 17.48
N SER A 300 -12.75 3.57 18.34
CA SER A 300 -13.64 3.69 19.51
C SER A 300 -14.06 5.14 19.76
N ASN A 301 -15.35 5.37 20.08
CA ASN A 301 -15.85 6.70 20.45
C ASN A 301 -16.87 6.71 21.60
N GLN A 302 -17.02 5.60 22.31
CA GLN A 302 -17.94 5.48 23.44
C GLN A 302 -17.26 4.92 24.68
N GLY A 303 -17.70 5.39 25.86
CA GLY A 303 -17.17 4.92 27.13
C GLY A 303 -15.70 5.34 27.32
N ASN A 304 -14.90 4.44 27.88
CA ASN A 304 -13.45 4.62 28.01
C ASN A 304 -12.76 4.03 26.77
N GLN A 305 -12.39 4.89 25.82
CA GLN A 305 -11.88 4.48 24.52
C GLN A 305 -10.58 3.70 24.65
N ILE A 306 -9.66 4.14 25.51
CA ILE A 306 -8.35 3.50 25.73
C ILE A 306 -8.52 2.11 26.35
N LYS A 307 -9.40 1.97 27.35
CA LYS A 307 -9.70 0.67 27.94
C LYS A 307 -10.30 -0.29 26.93
N ASN A 308 -11.27 0.15 26.12
CA ASN A 308 -11.87 -0.70 25.09
C ASN A 308 -10.83 -1.19 24.07
N ILE A 309 -9.88 -0.32 23.68
CA ILE A 309 -8.78 -0.68 22.77
C ILE A 309 -7.85 -1.71 23.44
N ASN A 310 -7.40 -1.48 24.68
CA ASN A 310 -6.54 -2.40 25.40
C ASN A 310 -7.20 -3.76 25.63
N GLU A 311 -8.50 -3.78 25.95
CA GLU A 311 -9.29 -5.00 26.12
C GLU A 311 -9.41 -5.76 24.79
N ALA A 312 -9.62 -5.06 23.67
CA ALA A 312 -9.64 -5.68 22.35
C ALA A 312 -8.29 -6.34 22.00
N LEU A 313 -7.18 -5.67 22.27
CA LEU A 313 -5.83 -6.23 22.05
C LEU A 313 -5.57 -7.44 22.95
N TYR A 314 -5.98 -7.39 24.22
CA TYR A 314 -5.88 -8.52 25.15
C TYR A 314 -6.66 -9.74 24.64
N HIS A 315 -7.87 -9.54 24.10
CA HIS A 315 -8.66 -10.63 23.53
C HIS A 315 -8.09 -11.19 22.23
N LEU A 316 -7.42 -10.37 21.41
CA LEU A 316 -6.65 -10.87 20.26
C LEU A 316 -5.52 -11.80 20.71
N GLU A 317 -4.69 -11.36 21.67
CA GLU A 317 -3.59 -12.19 22.20
C GLU A 317 -4.12 -13.50 22.82
N LYS A 318 -5.23 -13.43 23.57
CA LYS A 318 -5.91 -14.62 24.13
C LYS A 318 -6.41 -15.58 23.04
N ALA A 319 -6.78 -15.07 21.86
CA ALA A 319 -7.18 -15.86 20.71
C ALA A 319 -6.00 -16.43 19.91
N LYS A 320 -4.75 -16.36 20.43
CA LYS A 320 -3.50 -16.75 19.77
C LYS A 320 -3.18 -15.89 18.53
N ILE A 321 -3.68 -14.65 18.52
CA ILE A 321 -3.35 -13.63 17.53
C ILE A 321 -2.36 -12.68 18.18
N ASN A 322 -1.07 -12.88 17.92
CA ASN A 322 -0.01 -12.14 18.59
C ASN A 322 0.04 -10.71 18.05
N VAL A 323 0.02 -9.72 18.95
CA VAL A 323 0.21 -8.32 18.59
C VAL A 323 1.71 -8.06 18.42
N VAL A 324 2.12 -7.80 17.18
CA VAL A 324 3.53 -7.56 16.83
C VAL A 324 3.91 -6.10 17.10
N SER A 325 3.06 -5.17 16.68
CA SER A 325 3.30 -3.73 16.83
C SER A 325 2.00 -2.94 16.69
N THR A 326 1.95 -1.76 17.31
CA THR A 326 0.84 -0.81 17.18
C THR A 326 1.32 0.49 16.53
N SER A 327 0.41 1.20 15.86
CA SER A 327 0.62 2.60 15.48
C SER A 327 0.52 3.51 16.70
N SER A 328 0.76 4.81 16.50
CA SER A 328 0.27 5.85 17.40
C SER A 328 -1.26 5.86 17.47
N LEU A 329 -1.80 6.45 18.54
CA LEU A 329 -3.23 6.68 18.70
C LEU A 329 -3.60 8.06 18.18
N TYR A 330 -4.67 8.11 17.39
CA TYR A 330 -5.16 9.32 16.75
C TYR A 330 -6.60 9.62 17.10
N ILE A 331 -6.86 10.86 17.49
CA ILE A 331 -8.19 11.42 17.63
C ILE A 331 -8.60 12.01 16.28
N SER A 332 -9.75 11.60 15.76
CA SER A 332 -10.34 12.11 14.52
C SER A 332 -11.78 12.57 14.73
N LYS A 333 -12.22 13.54 13.94
CA LYS A 333 -13.65 13.88 13.85
C LYS A 333 -14.46 12.73 13.23
N PRO A 334 -15.72 12.53 13.64
CA PRO A 334 -16.61 11.54 13.02
C PRO A 334 -16.75 11.74 11.51
N MET A 335 -16.64 10.65 10.76
CA MET A 335 -16.93 10.60 9.32
C MET A 335 -18.37 10.09 9.11
N TYR A 336 -19.06 10.63 8.12
CA TYR A 336 -20.47 10.38 7.71
C TYR A 336 -21.54 10.90 8.67
N HIS A 337 -21.34 10.80 9.98
CA HIS A 337 -22.31 11.23 11.01
C HIS A 337 -21.65 12.17 12.01
N LYS A 338 -21.84 13.48 11.81
CA LYS A 338 -21.16 14.52 12.58
C LYS A 338 -21.60 14.63 14.04
N ASP A 339 -22.82 14.23 14.36
CA ASP A 339 -23.39 14.31 15.72
C ASP A 339 -22.93 13.13 16.60
N GLN A 340 -21.62 12.98 16.76
CA GLN A 340 -21.00 11.95 17.60
C GLN A 340 -19.74 12.47 18.28
N ALA A 341 -19.29 11.78 19.33
CA ALA A 341 -18.00 12.05 19.95
C ALA A 341 -16.84 11.67 19.01
N ASP A 342 -15.70 12.33 19.20
CA ASP A 342 -14.48 12.08 18.44
C ASP A 342 -14.00 10.62 18.60
N PHE A 343 -13.44 10.08 17.52
CA PHE A 343 -12.97 8.69 17.46
C PHE A 343 -11.49 8.58 17.82
N PHE A 344 -11.15 7.58 18.60
CA PHE A 344 -9.80 7.11 18.85
C PHE A 344 -9.52 5.98 17.87
N ASN A 345 -8.55 6.18 16.98
CA ASN A 345 -8.22 5.26 15.91
C ASN A 345 -6.74 4.87 15.97
N GLY A 346 -6.44 3.71 15.43
CA GLY A 346 -5.09 3.24 15.18
C GLY A 346 -5.11 1.94 14.40
N VAL A 347 -3.93 1.40 14.14
CA VAL A 347 -3.74 0.13 13.44
C VAL A 347 -2.85 -0.76 14.28
N VAL A 348 -3.18 -2.04 14.32
CA VAL A 348 -2.36 -3.08 14.92
C VAL A 348 -1.89 -4.05 13.86
N LYS A 349 -0.59 -4.34 13.86
CA LYS A 349 0.00 -5.45 13.09
C LYS A 349 -0.06 -6.69 13.96
N VAL A 350 -0.69 -7.73 13.45
CA VAL A 350 -0.83 -9.01 14.14
C VAL A 350 -0.21 -10.14 13.34
N SER A 351 0.26 -11.17 14.04
CA SER A 351 0.77 -12.41 13.46
C SER A 351 0.12 -13.62 14.12
N PHE A 352 -0.21 -14.64 13.33
CA PHE A 352 -0.88 -15.84 13.81
C PHE A 352 -0.60 -17.04 12.89
N LYS A 353 -0.94 -18.23 13.35
CA LYS A 353 -0.76 -19.49 12.61
C LYS A 353 -2.10 -20.03 12.14
N ASP A 354 -2.15 -20.50 10.89
CA ASP A 354 -3.23 -21.33 10.35
C ASP A 354 -4.67 -20.76 10.55
N LEU A 355 -4.89 -19.46 10.29
CA LEU A 355 -6.21 -18.83 10.44
C LEU A 355 -6.63 -18.13 9.13
N SER A 356 -7.74 -18.55 8.53
CA SER A 356 -8.24 -17.95 7.28
C SER A 356 -8.70 -16.48 7.49
N PRO A 357 -8.76 -15.64 6.44
CA PRO A 357 -9.29 -14.27 6.53
C PRO A 357 -10.70 -14.23 7.09
N LEU A 358 -11.55 -15.20 6.72
CA LEU A 358 -12.92 -15.29 7.21
C LEU A 358 -12.97 -15.66 8.69
N ASP A 359 -12.09 -16.55 9.16
CA ASP A 359 -12.03 -16.91 10.57
C ASP A 359 -11.43 -15.80 11.42
N LEU A 360 -10.43 -15.07 10.91
CA LEU A 360 -9.94 -13.84 11.54
C LEU A 360 -11.06 -12.80 11.65
N PHE A 361 -11.86 -12.63 10.60
CA PHE A 361 -13.01 -11.73 10.60
C PHE A 361 -14.05 -12.15 11.65
N LYS A 362 -14.40 -13.44 11.72
CA LYS A 362 -15.30 -13.98 12.76
C LYS A 362 -14.76 -13.72 14.16
N LYS A 363 -13.45 -13.89 14.38
CA LYS A 363 -12.80 -13.60 15.66
C LYS A 363 -12.85 -12.12 16.02
N CYS A 364 -12.63 -11.22 15.07
CA CYS A 364 -12.79 -9.79 15.29
C CYS A 364 -14.23 -9.45 15.72
N LYS A 365 -15.24 -10.05 15.07
CA LYS A 365 -16.65 -9.87 15.45
C LYS A 365 -17.01 -10.50 16.79
N GLU A 366 -16.41 -11.64 17.14
CA GLU A 366 -16.54 -12.23 18.48
C GLU A 366 -16.04 -11.25 19.56
N ILE A 367 -14.89 -10.61 19.34
CA ILE A 367 -14.33 -9.58 20.24
C ILE A 367 -15.27 -8.39 20.40
N GLU A 368 -15.77 -7.86 19.29
CA GLU A 368 -16.69 -6.73 19.31
C GLU A 368 -17.99 -7.03 20.05
N TYR A 369 -18.67 -8.13 19.70
CA TYR A 369 -20.04 -8.39 20.15
C TYR A 369 -20.13 -9.18 21.45
N VAL A 370 -19.21 -10.12 21.71
CA VAL A 370 -19.30 -11.03 22.87
C VAL A 370 -18.51 -10.48 24.04
N TYR A 371 -17.27 -10.06 23.82
CA TYR A 371 -16.38 -9.65 24.91
C TYR A 371 -16.60 -8.19 25.31
N ILE A 372 -16.64 -7.28 24.34
CA ILE A 372 -16.77 -5.83 24.59
C ILE A 372 -18.24 -5.36 24.53
N ASN A 373 -19.16 -6.26 24.14
CA ASN A 373 -20.61 -6.03 24.12
C ASN A 373 -21.05 -4.83 23.26
N ARG A 374 -20.51 -4.74 22.03
CA ARG A 374 -20.90 -3.73 21.04
C ARG A 374 -22.37 -3.90 20.63
N VAL A 375 -23.14 -2.83 20.73
CA VAL A 375 -24.52 -2.78 20.21
C VAL A 375 -24.56 -1.94 18.94
N LYS A 376 -24.84 -2.57 17.79
CA LYS A 376 -24.94 -1.87 16.50
C LYS A 376 -26.31 -1.20 16.37
N LYS A 377 -26.38 0.13 16.57
CA LYS A 377 -27.61 0.91 16.36
C LYS A 377 -27.88 1.17 14.88
N PHE A 378 -26.87 1.65 14.14
CA PHE A 378 -26.92 1.89 12.70
C PHE A 378 -25.49 1.85 12.10
N THR A 379 -25.37 1.80 10.78
CA THR A 379 -24.07 1.77 10.08
C THR A 379 -23.28 3.06 10.33
N ASN A 380 -21.98 2.97 10.65
CA ASN A 380 -21.13 4.10 11.03
C ASN A 380 -21.61 4.89 12.27
N GLY A 381 -22.41 4.25 13.12
CA GLY A 381 -22.85 4.83 14.39
C GLY A 381 -21.78 4.78 15.50
N PRO A 382 -22.10 5.35 16.67
CA PRO A 382 -21.26 5.26 17.87
C PRO A 382 -21.01 3.80 18.29
N ARG A 383 -19.80 3.52 18.77
CA ARG A 383 -19.37 2.15 19.14
C ARG A 383 -18.30 2.17 20.23
N LEU A 384 -18.35 1.13 21.07
CA LEU A 384 -17.31 0.83 22.06
C LEU A 384 -16.00 0.41 21.40
N ILE A 385 -16.07 -0.39 20.32
CA ILE A 385 -14.94 -0.79 19.49
C ILE A 385 -15.42 -1.20 18.09
N ASP A 386 -14.58 -0.98 17.08
CA ASP A 386 -14.65 -1.53 15.73
C ASP A 386 -13.30 -2.17 15.41
N LEU A 387 -13.29 -3.35 14.82
CA LEU A 387 -12.09 -4.02 14.33
C LEU A 387 -12.29 -4.36 12.84
N ASP A 388 -11.55 -3.68 11.99
CA ASP A 388 -11.62 -3.84 10.53
C ASP A 388 -10.29 -4.36 9.99
N ILE A 389 -10.33 -5.51 9.29
CA ILE A 389 -9.14 -6.06 8.62
C ILE A 389 -8.83 -5.19 7.41
N LEU A 390 -7.68 -4.52 7.42
CA LEU A 390 -7.22 -3.65 6.34
C LEU A 390 -6.49 -4.44 5.27
N LEU A 391 -5.52 -5.25 5.69
CA LEU A 391 -4.63 -6.03 4.85
C LEU A 391 -4.41 -7.40 5.49
N TYR A 392 -4.23 -8.40 4.66
CA TYR A 392 -3.89 -9.76 5.06
C TYR A 392 -2.84 -10.25 4.06
N ASP A 393 -1.65 -10.57 4.55
CA ASP A 393 -0.48 -10.90 3.73
C ASP A 393 -0.38 -9.99 2.48
N ASP A 394 -0.33 -10.59 1.30
CA ASP A 394 -0.35 -9.96 -0.01
C ASP A 394 -1.61 -10.32 -0.82
N ILE A 395 -2.67 -10.83 -0.16
CA ILE A 395 -3.85 -11.34 -0.84
C ILE A 395 -4.86 -10.24 -1.21
N ILE A 396 -5.63 -10.52 -2.25
CA ILE A 396 -6.87 -9.80 -2.58
C ILE A 396 -8.02 -10.78 -2.33
N TYR A 397 -8.91 -10.41 -1.42
CA TYR A 397 -10.06 -11.21 -1.02
C TYR A 397 -11.33 -10.39 -1.25
N ASN A 398 -12.28 -10.91 -2.03
CA ASN A 398 -13.53 -10.20 -2.35
C ASN A 398 -14.68 -11.19 -2.26
N THR A 399 -15.38 -11.17 -1.14
CA THR A 399 -16.58 -11.96 -0.87
C THR A 399 -17.69 -11.03 -0.39
N ASN A 400 -18.94 -11.52 -0.40
CA ASN A 400 -20.08 -10.74 0.10
C ASN A 400 -19.92 -10.32 1.58
N ASP A 401 -19.20 -11.10 2.37
CA ASP A 401 -18.98 -10.86 3.79
C ASP A 401 -17.70 -10.06 4.10
N LEU A 402 -16.65 -10.22 3.30
CA LEU A 402 -15.31 -9.67 3.58
C LEU A 402 -14.57 -9.23 2.32
N ILE A 403 -14.01 -8.02 2.37
CA ILE A 403 -13.20 -7.41 1.29
C ILE A 403 -11.83 -7.00 1.85
N ILE A 404 -10.75 -7.50 1.26
CA ILE A 404 -9.35 -7.20 1.56
C ILE A 404 -8.61 -6.91 0.24
N PRO A 405 -7.83 -5.81 0.12
CA PRO A 405 -7.71 -4.70 1.06
C PRO A 405 -9.05 -4.02 1.37
N HIS A 406 -9.19 -3.45 2.56
CA HIS A 406 -10.44 -2.85 2.99
C HIS A 406 -10.91 -1.73 2.04
N LYS A 407 -12.12 -1.87 1.49
CA LYS A 407 -12.67 -1.03 0.40
C LYS A 407 -12.56 0.49 0.60
N SER A 408 -12.71 0.98 1.83
CA SER A 408 -12.71 2.42 2.13
C SER A 408 -11.43 2.90 2.79
N MET A 409 -10.36 2.09 2.83
CA MET A 409 -9.14 2.49 3.52
C MET A 409 -8.48 3.71 2.88
N LEU A 410 -8.53 3.82 1.54
CA LEU A 410 -7.87 4.89 0.79
C LEU A 410 -8.54 6.27 0.98
N GLU A 411 -9.77 6.31 1.46
CA GLU A 411 -10.54 7.55 1.68
C GLU A 411 -10.36 8.12 3.09
N ARG A 412 -9.65 7.41 3.98
CA ARG A 412 -9.67 7.68 5.43
C ARG A 412 -8.27 7.99 5.98
N SER A 413 -8.05 9.24 6.38
CA SER A 413 -6.76 9.66 6.96
C SER A 413 -6.47 8.93 8.26
N PHE A 414 -7.49 8.77 9.11
CA PHE A 414 -7.42 8.02 10.38
C PHE A 414 -7.17 6.50 10.21
N VAL A 415 -7.14 5.99 8.98
CA VAL A 415 -6.72 4.62 8.64
C VAL A 415 -5.32 4.64 8.00
N LEU A 416 -5.11 5.45 6.96
CA LEU A 416 -3.84 5.46 6.23
C LEU A 416 -2.67 6.02 7.05
N GLN A 417 -2.88 7.06 7.86
CA GLN A 417 -1.85 7.65 8.69
C GLN A 417 -1.26 6.61 9.66
N PRO A 418 -2.04 5.96 10.54
CA PRO A 418 -1.52 4.91 11.42
C PRO A 418 -1.03 3.67 10.66
N LEU A 419 -1.60 3.32 9.51
CA LEU A 419 -1.13 2.19 8.70
C LEU A 419 0.28 2.44 8.13
N CYS A 420 0.56 3.64 7.63
CA CYS A 420 1.87 3.98 7.05
C CYS A 420 2.99 4.03 8.11
N GLU A 421 2.65 4.12 9.39
CA GLU A 421 3.62 3.93 10.46
C GLU A 421 4.11 2.48 10.60
N LEU A 422 3.32 1.52 10.13
CA LEU A 422 3.60 0.08 10.24
C LEU A 422 4.02 -0.55 8.91
N LEU A 423 3.79 0.13 7.79
CA LEU A 423 4.19 -0.30 6.45
C LEU A 423 5.43 0.44 5.98
N ARG A 424 6.31 -0.28 5.27
CA ARG A 424 7.44 0.35 4.59
C ARG A 424 6.95 1.22 3.42
N PHE A 425 7.67 2.30 3.13
CA PHE A 425 7.28 3.33 2.15
C PHE A 425 7.09 2.83 0.70
N ASP A 426 7.74 1.72 0.34
CA ASP A 426 7.73 1.09 -0.98
C ASP A 426 6.67 -0.01 -1.14
N ILE A 427 5.91 -0.32 -0.08
CA ILE A 427 4.82 -1.29 -0.15
C ILE A 427 3.69 -0.71 -1.00
N LEU A 428 3.37 -1.41 -2.09
CA LEU A 428 2.32 -1.05 -3.02
C LEU A 428 0.97 -1.60 -2.55
N HIS A 429 -0.08 -0.81 -2.72
CA HIS A 429 -1.43 -1.28 -2.50
C HIS A 429 -1.79 -2.36 -3.53
N PRO A 430 -2.27 -3.56 -3.12
CA PRO A 430 -2.48 -4.70 -4.02
C PRO A 430 -3.37 -4.40 -5.24
N VAL A 431 -4.40 -3.56 -5.05
CA VAL A 431 -5.31 -3.16 -6.14
C VAL A 431 -4.74 -2.04 -6.99
N THR A 432 -4.38 -0.88 -6.41
CA THR A 432 -4.02 0.34 -7.16
C THR A 432 -2.59 0.37 -7.67
N ALA A 433 -1.70 -0.51 -7.18
CA ALA A 433 -0.27 -0.59 -7.50
C ALA A 433 0.55 0.68 -7.19
N GLU A 434 -0.02 1.61 -6.43
CA GLU A 434 0.65 2.79 -5.88
C GLU A 434 0.93 2.59 -4.39
N SER A 435 2.01 3.21 -3.86
CA SER A 435 2.38 2.98 -2.46
C SER A 435 1.40 3.63 -1.49
N PHE A 436 1.18 2.98 -0.33
CA PHE A 436 0.29 3.52 0.71
C PHE A 436 0.68 4.93 1.15
N HIS A 437 1.98 5.25 1.13
CA HIS A 437 2.48 6.57 1.50
C HIS A 437 2.12 7.64 0.46
N HIS A 438 2.05 7.29 -0.83
CA HIS A 438 1.57 8.22 -1.86
C HIS A 438 0.06 8.46 -1.72
N HIS A 439 -0.73 7.42 -1.46
CA HIS A 439 -2.16 7.58 -1.14
C HIS A 439 -2.38 8.49 0.07
N LEU A 440 -1.59 8.30 1.13
CA LEU A 440 -1.65 9.16 2.32
C LEU A 440 -1.32 10.61 1.97
N ALA A 441 -0.23 10.86 1.24
CA ALA A 441 0.16 12.21 0.86
C ALA A 441 -0.90 12.91 -0.02
N GLN A 442 -1.51 12.19 -0.97
CA GLN A 442 -2.61 12.69 -1.78
C GLN A 442 -3.82 13.06 -0.92
N LEU A 443 -4.16 12.21 0.05
CA LEU A 443 -5.28 12.43 0.96
C LEU A 443 -5.03 13.64 1.88
N LEU A 444 -3.81 13.79 2.40
CA LEU A 444 -3.41 14.93 3.24
C LEU A 444 -3.34 16.25 2.46
N ALA A 445 -3.00 16.20 1.16
CA ALA A 445 -2.99 17.36 0.28
C ALA A 445 -4.40 17.77 -0.18
N SER A 446 -5.34 16.82 -0.24
CA SER A 446 -6.72 17.07 -0.61
C SER A 446 -7.48 17.80 0.51
N LYS A 447 -8.38 18.73 0.15
CA LYS A 447 -9.31 19.31 1.13
C LYS A 447 -10.31 18.25 1.57
N SER A 448 -10.56 18.16 2.88
CA SER A 448 -11.62 17.29 3.41
C SER A 448 -12.95 17.63 2.74
N ASN A 449 -13.68 16.61 2.31
CA ASN A 449 -15.05 16.81 1.88
C ASN A 449 -15.91 17.13 3.10
N GLU A 450 -16.15 18.41 3.34
CA GLU A 450 -16.88 18.93 4.50
C GLU A 450 -18.30 18.37 4.60
N THR A 451 -18.88 17.83 3.53
CA THR A 451 -20.19 17.13 3.60
C THR A 451 -20.09 15.79 4.33
N LEU A 452 -18.95 15.10 4.24
CA LEU A 452 -18.72 13.78 4.82
C LEU A 452 -18.05 13.84 6.18
N GLN A 453 -17.12 14.76 6.41
CA GLN A 453 -16.37 14.88 7.66
C GLN A 453 -16.08 16.34 7.95
N GLU A 454 -16.19 16.76 9.21
CA GLU A 454 -15.89 18.14 9.60
C GLU A 454 -14.44 18.53 9.29
N SER A 455 -13.49 17.65 9.61
CA SER A 455 -12.08 17.81 9.30
C SER A 455 -11.41 16.44 9.16
N SER A 456 -10.47 16.32 8.22
CA SER A 456 -9.60 15.15 8.08
C SER A 456 -8.38 15.17 9.02
N ASP A 457 -8.26 16.23 9.83
CA ASP A 457 -7.14 16.43 10.75
C ASP A 457 -7.14 15.40 11.88
N LEU A 458 -5.92 14.99 12.25
CA LEU A 458 -5.69 14.00 13.28
C LEU A 458 -4.85 14.61 14.39
N LEU A 459 -5.28 14.37 15.62
CA LEU A 459 -4.48 14.70 16.79
C LEU A 459 -3.92 13.40 17.37
N GLN A 460 -2.61 13.27 17.39
CA GLN A 460 -1.95 12.22 18.14
C GLN A 460 -2.29 12.40 19.63
N ILE A 461 -2.64 11.32 20.34
CA ILE A 461 -2.78 11.31 21.79
C ILE A 461 -1.82 10.30 22.40
N VAL A 462 -1.10 10.73 23.44
CA VAL A 462 -0.30 9.86 24.31
C VAL A 462 -1.12 9.60 25.58
N PRO A 463 -1.66 8.38 25.78
CA PRO A 463 -2.57 8.10 26.90
C PRO A 463 -1.91 8.25 28.25
N VAL A 464 -2.62 8.86 29.20
CA VAL A 464 -2.25 8.88 30.62
C VAL A 464 -3.28 8.03 31.37
N PRO A 465 -2.93 6.86 31.91
CA PRO A 465 -3.88 5.90 32.51
C PRO A 465 -4.82 6.51 33.56
N ARG A 466 -4.30 7.42 34.40
CA ARG A 466 -5.10 8.12 35.41
C ARG A 466 -6.21 9.00 34.81
N LEU A 467 -6.03 9.49 33.58
CA LEU A 467 -6.96 10.39 32.90
C LEU A 467 -7.84 9.67 31.87
N GLU A 468 -7.95 8.34 31.95
CA GLU A 468 -8.67 7.54 30.96
C GLU A 468 -10.17 7.85 30.83
N LEU A 469 -10.81 8.39 31.87
CA LEU A 469 -12.24 8.73 31.82
C LEU A 469 -12.51 10.16 31.34
N ASP A 470 -11.47 11.00 31.26
CA ASP A 470 -11.59 12.42 30.92
C ASP A 470 -10.42 12.83 30.02
N HIS A 471 -10.43 12.27 28.81
CA HIS A 471 -9.38 12.53 27.83
C HIS A 471 -9.29 13.99 27.41
N ASP A 472 -10.32 14.80 27.62
CA ASP A 472 -10.27 16.24 27.38
C ASP A 472 -9.32 16.96 28.34
N LYS A 473 -9.13 16.41 29.54
CA LYS A 473 -8.11 16.87 30.49
C LYS A 473 -6.70 16.36 30.18
N ASN A 474 -6.52 15.41 29.26
CA ASN A 474 -5.18 14.95 28.88
C ASN A 474 -4.51 16.01 27.97
N PRO A 475 -3.46 16.71 28.44
CA PRO A 475 -2.77 17.71 27.64
C PRO A 475 -1.84 17.11 26.59
N LEU A 476 -1.51 15.81 26.65
CA LEU A 476 -0.58 15.13 25.73
C LEU A 476 -1.26 14.81 24.38
N LYS A 477 -1.74 15.86 23.71
CA LYS A 477 -2.37 15.85 22.40
C LYS A 477 -1.56 16.72 21.45
N PHE A 478 -1.11 16.13 20.35
CA PHE A 478 -0.16 16.76 19.45
C PHE A 478 -0.63 16.68 18.01
N ASP A 479 -0.40 17.75 17.25
CA ASP A 479 -0.63 17.77 15.82
C ASP A 479 0.70 17.55 15.11
N GLN A 480 0.89 16.34 14.59
CA GLN A 480 2.16 15.93 13.99
C GLN A 480 2.33 16.38 12.53
N LEU A 481 1.32 17.03 11.93
CA LEU A 481 1.35 17.44 10.52
C LEU A 481 1.25 18.95 10.33
N LYS A 482 0.23 19.59 10.91
CA LYS A 482 0.00 21.04 10.74
C LYS A 482 0.58 21.86 11.88
N TYR A 483 1.03 21.21 12.95
CA TYR A 483 1.62 21.86 14.13
C TYR A 483 0.68 22.89 14.77
N SER A 484 -0.63 22.65 14.73
CA SER A 484 -1.66 23.58 15.24
C SER A 484 -1.80 23.60 16.78
N ARG A 485 -0.91 22.93 17.51
CA ARG A 485 -0.93 22.82 18.98
C ARG A 485 0.27 23.52 19.62
N PRO A 486 0.08 24.23 20.75
CA PRO A 486 1.18 24.89 21.44
C PRO A 486 2.16 23.86 22.02
N ALA A 487 3.44 24.24 22.11
CA ALA A 487 4.41 23.37 22.76
C ALA A 487 4.16 23.31 24.27
N LEU A 488 4.23 22.12 24.85
CA LEU A 488 4.05 21.92 26.28
C LEU A 488 5.35 22.23 27.03
N ILE A 489 5.22 22.75 28.25
CA ILE A 489 6.36 23.04 29.11
C ILE A 489 6.42 22.00 30.23
N MET A 490 7.54 21.31 30.29
CA MET A 490 7.91 20.42 31.39
C MET A 490 8.86 21.17 32.33
N GLY A 491 8.37 21.51 33.52
CA GLY A 491 9.13 22.22 34.55
C GLY A 491 9.97 21.25 35.39
N ILE A 492 11.26 21.53 35.50
CA ILE A 492 12.20 20.68 36.26
C ILE A 492 12.06 20.97 37.76
N LEU A 493 11.85 19.92 38.55
CA LEU A 493 11.87 19.93 40.02
C LEU A 493 12.93 18.95 40.53
N ASN A 494 14.17 19.44 40.67
CA ASN A 494 15.26 18.62 41.20
C ASN A 494 15.15 18.51 42.73
N VAL A 495 15.28 17.27 43.25
CA VAL A 495 15.30 16.95 44.69
C VAL A 495 16.65 16.39 45.13
N THR A 496 17.73 16.88 44.49
CA THR A 496 19.12 16.49 44.75
C THR A 496 19.83 17.54 45.63
N PRO A 497 20.77 17.12 46.51
CA PRO A 497 21.58 18.05 47.29
C PRO A 497 22.53 18.86 46.39
N ASP A 498 23.01 18.23 45.30
CA ASP A 498 23.98 18.80 44.37
C ASP A 498 23.34 19.62 43.22
N SER A 499 22.11 20.10 43.39
CA SER A 499 21.41 20.91 42.38
C SER A 499 22.11 22.28 42.17
N PHE A 500 22.95 22.40 41.14
CA PHE A 500 23.64 23.64 40.70
C PHE A 500 22.67 24.76 40.26
N SER A 501 21.42 24.43 39.92
CA SER A 501 20.40 25.38 39.49
C SER A 501 19.62 25.99 40.65
N ASP A 502 19.33 25.17 41.67
CA ASP A 502 18.40 25.48 42.76
C ASP A 502 19.09 25.46 44.13
N ALA A 503 20.42 25.36 44.17
CA ALA A 503 21.26 25.31 45.36
C ALA A 503 20.84 24.25 46.41
N GLY A 504 20.21 23.15 45.97
CA GLY A 504 19.68 22.12 46.87
C GLY A 504 18.44 22.54 47.68
N ALA A 505 17.76 23.64 47.31
CA ALA A 505 16.63 24.21 48.07
C ALA A 505 15.46 23.24 48.31
N ASN A 506 15.31 22.21 47.49
CA ASN A 506 14.26 21.19 47.65
C ASN A 506 14.75 19.90 48.35
N TYR A 507 16.04 19.80 48.67
CA TYR A 507 16.61 18.65 49.39
C TYR A 507 16.29 18.78 50.88
N ASN A 508 15.60 17.79 51.45
CA ASN A 508 15.00 17.84 52.80
C ASN A 508 13.99 19.00 53.01
N ALA A 509 13.40 19.53 51.94
CA ALA A 509 12.35 20.53 52.05
C ALA A 509 11.11 19.95 52.77
N SER A 510 10.45 20.80 53.56
CA SER A 510 9.17 20.48 54.18
C SER A 510 8.08 20.27 53.11
N ALA A 511 7.01 19.57 53.48
CA ALA A 511 5.90 19.34 52.56
C ALA A 511 5.34 20.64 51.96
N LYS A 512 5.25 21.70 52.78
CA LYS A 512 4.76 23.01 52.36
C LYS A 512 5.68 23.71 51.36
N GLU A 513 7.00 23.56 51.48
CA GLU A 513 7.96 24.13 50.55
C GLU A 513 7.90 23.42 49.18
N ILE A 514 7.75 22.09 49.19
CA ILE A 514 7.53 21.29 47.98
C ILE A 514 6.25 21.73 47.28
N GLU A 515 5.13 21.81 48.00
CA GLU A 515 3.85 22.28 47.43
C GLU A 515 3.96 23.68 46.87
N THR A 516 4.59 24.61 47.60
CA THR A 516 4.77 26.00 47.16
C THR A 516 5.59 26.06 45.87
N THR A 517 6.66 25.27 45.79
CA THR A 517 7.54 25.24 44.62
C THR A 517 6.84 24.60 43.41
N ALA A 518 6.16 23.47 43.60
CA ALA A 518 5.40 22.80 42.56
C ALA A 518 4.27 23.71 42.04
N LEU A 519 3.54 24.36 42.94
CA LEU A 519 2.44 25.27 42.58
C LEU A 519 2.96 26.48 41.81
N ARG A 520 4.10 27.04 42.24
CA ARG A 520 4.78 28.12 41.53
C ARG A 520 5.11 27.71 40.09
N LEU A 521 5.66 26.52 39.85
CA LEU A 521 5.98 26.07 38.49
C LEU A 521 4.70 25.94 37.63
N LEU A 522 3.60 25.45 38.20
CA LEU A 522 2.31 25.39 37.51
C LEU A 522 1.75 26.79 37.21
N ASP A 523 1.87 27.74 38.14
CA ASP A 523 1.46 29.14 37.97
C ASP A 523 2.26 29.87 36.89
N GLU A 524 3.55 29.54 36.79
CA GLU A 524 4.44 30.07 35.77
C GLU A 524 4.17 29.47 34.38
N GLY A 525 3.41 28.38 34.29
CA GLY A 525 2.90 27.81 33.05
C GLY A 525 3.41 26.41 32.70
N ALA A 526 4.04 25.70 33.64
CA ALA A 526 4.38 24.29 33.46
C ALA A 526 3.09 23.46 33.35
N THR A 527 3.08 22.53 32.39
CA THR A 527 1.99 21.55 32.22
C THR A 527 2.35 20.20 32.85
N ILE A 528 3.65 19.91 32.87
CA ILE A 528 4.22 18.68 33.44
C ILE A 528 5.28 19.10 34.47
N LEU A 529 5.27 18.47 35.64
CA LEU A 529 6.34 18.59 36.64
C LEU A 529 7.24 17.37 36.52
N ASP A 530 8.53 17.57 36.28
CA ASP A 530 9.51 16.50 36.14
C ASP A 530 10.43 16.43 37.35
N ILE A 531 10.28 15.36 38.12
CA ILE A 531 10.91 15.18 39.43
C ILE A 531 12.15 14.31 39.26
N GLY A 532 13.31 14.84 39.62
CA GLY A 532 14.60 14.15 39.49
C GLY A 532 15.33 13.96 40.82
N GLY A 533 15.61 12.70 41.18
CA GLY A 533 16.36 12.31 42.39
C GLY A 533 17.86 12.08 42.18
N VAL A 534 18.29 12.02 40.92
CA VAL A 534 19.68 11.73 40.50
C VAL A 534 20.21 12.88 39.66
N SER A 535 21.44 13.32 39.94
CA SER A 535 22.11 14.26 39.06
C SER A 535 22.65 13.52 37.84
N THR A 536 22.32 14.00 36.65
CA THR A 536 22.83 13.46 35.37
C THR A 536 24.01 14.27 34.84
N ARG A 537 24.67 15.05 35.70
CA ARG A 537 25.79 15.90 35.30
C ARG A 537 27.07 15.08 35.13
N PRO A 538 27.93 15.43 34.16
CA PRO A 538 29.25 14.79 34.06
C PRO A 538 30.02 14.89 35.37
N GLY A 539 30.50 13.76 35.90
CA GLY A 539 31.26 13.69 37.15
C GLY A 539 30.44 13.65 38.45
N SER A 540 29.11 13.58 38.40
CA SER A 540 28.29 13.39 39.60
C SER A 540 28.20 11.92 40.01
N ILE A 541 28.37 11.63 41.31
CA ILE A 541 28.20 10.28 41.86
C ILE A 541 26.70 9.97 41.95
N ALA A 542 26.27 8.90 41.28
CA ALA A 542 24.89 8.43 41.37
C ALA A 542 24.60 7.93 42.80
N PRO A 543 23.48 8.34 43.43
CA PRO A 543 23.10 7.82 44.74
C PRO A 543 22.71 6.32 44.65
N SER A 544 22.55 5.66 45.79
CA SER A 544 21.95 4.32 45.81
C SER A 544 20.47 4.38 45.40
N GLU A 545 19.89 3.24 45.04
CA GLU A 545 18.46 3.14 44.71
C GLU A 545 17.59 3.58 45.88
N GLU A 546 17.94 3.18 47.11
CA GLU A 546 17.22 3.53 48.33
C GLU A 546 17.24 5.02 48.61
N GLU A 547 18.38 5.68 48.34
CA GLU A 547 18.51 7.12 48.50
C GLU A 547 17.72 7.89 47.43
N GLU A 548 17.66 7.40 46.19
CA GLU A 548 16.80 7.96 45.15
C GLU A 548 15.31 7.83 45.53
N LEU A 549 14.88 6.65 45.99
CA LEU A 549 13.52 6.42 46.51
C LEU A 549 13.20 7.39 47.66
N ARG A 550 14.11 7.55 48.63
CA ARG A 550 13.94 8.46 49.77
C ARG A 550 13.74 9.91 49.32
N ARG A 551 14.35 10.32 48.21
CA ARG A 551 14.23 11.67 47.66
C ARG A 551 12.92 11.86 46.90
N VAL A 552 12.57 10.93 46.01
CA VAL A 552 11.48 11.14 45.03
C VAL A 552 10.11 10.78 45.59
N LEU A 553 9.98 9.68 46.33
CA LEU A 553 8.67 9.18 46.79
C LEU A 553 7.90 10.20 47.65
N PRO A 554 8.52 10.89 48.64
CA PRO A 554 7.79 11.88 49.43
C PRO A 554 7.22 13.01 48.58
N VAL A 555 7.98 13.47 47.57
CA VAL A 555 7.60 14.61 46.72
C VAL A 555 6.40 14.24 45.85
N VAL A 556 6.41 13.05 45.22
CA VAL A 556 5.27 12.55 44.43
C VAL A 556 4.03 12.46 45.31
N LYS A 557 4.17 11.86 46.50
CA LYS A 557 3.08 11.70 47.45
C LYS A 557 2.48 13.05 47.87
N ILE A 558 3.32 14.01 48.26
CA ILE A 558 2.89 15.36 48.67
C ILE A 558 2.11 16.05 47.55
N ILE A 559 2.64 16.04 46.32
CA ILE A 559 1.97 16.71 45.19
C ILE A 559 0.62 16.05 44.88
N ARG A 560 0.56 14.70 44.88
CA ARG A 560 -0.65 13.98 44.51
C ARG A 560 -1.73 14.04 45.60
N GLU A 561 -1.36 14.02 46.87
CA GLU A 561 -2.27 14.11 48.03
C GLU A 561 -2.61 15.55 48.44
N SER A 562 -2.06 16.55 47.75
CA SER A 562 -2.31 17.96 48.07
C SER A 562 -3.79 18.33 47.94
N GLU A 563 -4.30 19.13 48.89
CA GLU A 563 -5.66 19.69 48.85
C GLU A 563 -5.86 20.65 47.66
N ASN A 564 -4.77 21.18 47.09
CA ASN A 564 -4.83 22.01 45.91
C ASN A 564 -5.12 21.17 44.66
N VAL A 565 -6.31 21.34 44.09
CA VAL A 565 -6.76 20.61 42.89
C VAL A 565 -5.76 20.70 41.73
N ARG A 566 -5.07 21.82 41.55
CA ARG A 566 -4.09 21.96 40.45
C ARG A 566 -2.86 21.09 40.66
N LEU A 567 -2.40 20.93 41.89
CA LEU A 567 -1.31 20.02 42.23
C LEU A 567 -1.75 18.56 42.11
N SER A 568 -2.87 18.19 42.74
CA SER A 568 -3.34 16.80 42.75
C SER A 568 -3.81 16.30 41.38
N THR A 569 -4.04 17.18 40.40
CA THR A 569 -4.42 16.80 39.03
C THR A 569 -3.31 16.95 38.00
N CYS A 570 -2.23 17.68 38.29
CA CYS A 570 -1.14 17.92 37.32
C CYS A 570 -0.47 16.61 36.86
N LEU A 571 0.22 16.69 35.72
CA LEU A 571 1.04 15.59 35.22
C LEU A 571 2.38 15.54 35.93
N ILE A 572 2.70 14.37 36.49
CA ILE A 572 3.97 14.12 37.17
C ILE A 572 4.84 13.19 36.33
N SER A 573 6.00 13.69 35.90
CA SER A 573 7.07 12.92 35.25
C SER A 573 8.17 12.60 36.25
N ILE A 574 8.77 11.41 36.14
CA ILE A 574 9.88 10.96 37.00
C ILE A 574 11.12 10.78 36.13
N ASP A 575 12.16 11.58 36.38
CA ASP A 575 13.48 11.46 35.74
C ASP A 575 14.29 10.37 36.45
N THR A 576 14.11 9.13 36.01
CA THR A 576 14.79 7.95 36.55
C THR A 576 15.07 6.91 35.45
N PHE A 577 16.18 6.21 35.59
CA PHE A 577 16.55 5.07 34.76
C PHE A 577 16.34 3.73 35.48
N ARG A 578 15.79 3.71 36.71
CA ARG A 578 15.63 2.50 37.52
C ARG A 578 14.18 2.02 37.53
N ALA A 579 13.96 0.74 37.22
CA ALA A 579 12.64 0.12 37.14
C ALA A 579 11.88 0.20 38.47
N LYS A 580 12.55 -0.08 39.58
CA LYS A 580 11.92 -0.06 40.91
C LYS A 580 11.52 1.35 41.35
N VAL A 581 12.32 2.37 41.06
CA VAL A 581 11.97 3.77 41.35
C VAL A 581 10.76 4.17 40.53
N ALA A 582 10.75 3.85 39.23
CA ALA A 582 9.62 4.08 38.34
C ALA A 582 8.34 3.41 38.87
N GLU A 583 8.39 2.13 39.22
CA GLU A 583 7.23 1.38 39.72
C GLU A 583 6.66 1.98 41.02
N GLN A 584 7.53 2.29 41.99
CA GLN A 584 7.08 2.87 43.27
C GLN A 584 6.47 4.26 43.07
N CYS A 585 7.01 5.08 42.17
CA CYS A 585 6.44 6.41 41.88
C CYS A 585 5.10 6.30 41.13
N LEU A 586 4.96 5.37 40.18
CA LEU A 586 3.69 5.12 39.48
C LEU A 586 2.59 4.67 40.47
N ASN A 587 2.93 3.82 41.45
CA ASN A 587 2.01 3.43 42.52
C ASN A 587 1.53 4.61 43.39
N LEU A 588 2.35 5.65 43.55
CA LEU A 588 1.99 6.88 44.25
C LEU A 588 1.24 7.89 43.36
N GLY A 589 0.99 7.55 42.10
CA GLY A 589 0.28 8.38 41.14
C GLY A 589 1.17 9.29 40.30
N ALA A 590 2.42 8.93 40.04
CA ALA A 590 3.16 9.50 38.91
C ALA A 590 2.48 9.11 37.59
N ASP A 591 2.67 9.94 36.55
CA ASP A 591 1.99 9.77 35.27
C ASP A 591 2.96 9.36 34.15
N ILE A 592 4.19 9.87 34.12
CA ILE A 592 5.16 9.72 33.01
C ILE A 592 6.49 9.19 33.57
N ILE A 593 7.14 8.28 32.84
CA ILE A 593 8.53 7.87 33.11
C ILE A 593 9.45 8.54 32.10
N ASN A 594 10.42 9.31 32.59
CA ASN A 594 11.43 9.98 31.79
C ASN A 594 12.79 9.31 31.99
N ASP A 595 13.18 8.46 31.05
CA ASP A 595 14.37 7.64 31.17
C ASP A 595 15.52 8.21 30.33
N ASN A 596 16.48 8.82 31.04
CA ASN A 596 17.72 9.37 30.51
C ASN A 596 18.69 8.33 29.92
N SER A 597 18.38 7.03 30.01
CA SER A 597 19.20 5.92 29.56
C SER A 597 18.56 5.09 28.43
N MET A 598 17.32 5.38 28.03
CA MET A 598 16.55 4.60 27.03
C MET A 598 16.57 3.08 27.29
N GLY A 599 16.47 2.68 28.55
CA GLY A 599 16.49 1.29 29.03
C GLY A 599 17.87 0.62 29.03
N LEU A 600 18.95 1.36 28.77
CA LEU A 600 20.31 0.81 28.78
C LEU A 600 20.82 0.47 30.18
N HIS A 601 20.39 1.22 31.21
CA HIS A 601 20.86 1.00 32.58
C HIS A 601 20.04 -0.06 33.31
N ASP A 602 18.73 -0.09 33.07
CA ASP A 602 17.82 -1.07 33.65
C ASP A 602 16.73 -1.47 32.62
N PRO A 603 16.90 -2.60 31.90
CA PRO A 603 15.94 -3.05 30.91
C PRO A 603 14.55 -3.40 31.47
N GLU A 604 14.43 -3.68 32.78
CA GLU A 604 13.15 -3.99 33.42
C GLU A 604 12.20 -2.79 33.44
N ILE A 605 12.72 -1.57 33.23
CA ILE A 605 11.89 -0.37 33.10
C ILE A 605 10.87 -0.50 31.98
N PHE A 606 11.20 -1.27 30.92
CA PHE A 606 10.27 -1.52 29.83
C PHE A 606 9.06 -2.36 30.27
N ASP A 607 9.27 -3.34 31.15
CA ASP A 607 8.20 -4.19 31.67
C ASP A 607 7.29 -3.38 32.59
N ILE A 608 7.86 -2.46 33.38
CA ILE A 608 7.09 -1.52 34.21
C ILE A 608 6.26 -0.57 33.34
N VAL A 609 6.84 0.04 32.32
CA VAL A 609 6.11 0.93 31.39
C VAL A 609 4.97 0.18 30.69
N ALA A 610 5.22 -1.05 30.22
CA ALA A 610 4.21 -1.89 29.59
C ALA A 610 3.09 -2.25 30.56
N LYS A 611 3.43 -2.68 31.78
CA LYS A 611 2.48 -3.06 32.84
C LYS A 611 1.54 -1.90 33.22
N TYR A 612 2.07 -0.70 33.38
CA TYR A 612 1.28 0.46 33.81
C TYR A 612 0.63 1.21 32.65
N GLY A 613 1.04 0.98 31.39
CA GLY A 613 0.50 1.67 30.23
C GLY A 613 0.80 3.18 30.19
N CYS A 614 1.81 3.64 30.94
CA CYS A 614 2.15 5.06 31.09
C CYS A 614 2.97 5.59 29.89
N PRO A 615 3.00 6.92 29.65
CA PRO A 615 3.92 7.55 28.71
C PRO A 615 5.38 7.36 29.16
N TYR A 616 6.25 7.17 28.16
CA TYR A 616 7.66 6.88 28.36
C TYR A 616 8.52 7.75 27.45
N VAL A 617 9.32 8.62 28.05
CA VAL A 617 10.31 9.45 27.34
C VAL A 617 11.59 8.65 27.18
N MET A 618 11.93 8.33 25.93
CA MET A 618 13.18 7.66 25.57
C MET A 618 14.24 8.69 25.20
N ASN A 619 15.14 8.98 26.14
CA ASN A 619 16.23 9.92 25.93
C ASN A 619 17.50 9.21 25.47
N HIS A 620 18.01 9.65 24.33
CA HIS A 620 19.18 9.06 23.72
C HIS A 620 20.50 9.49 24.41
N THR A 621 21.23 8.50 24.90
CA THR A 621 22.57 8.67 25.49
C THR A 621 23.51 7.54 25.09
N ARG A 622 24.79 7.68 25.41
CA ARG A 622 25.78 6.59 25.35
C ARG A 622 26.64 6.61 26.60
N GLY A 623 26.89 5.43 27.16
CA GLY A 623 27.64 5.27 28.40
C GLY A 623 26.92 5.87 29.61
N THR A 624 27.72 6.35 30.57
CA THR A 624 27.29 6.94 31.85
C THR A 624 27.68 8.41 31.92
N PRO A 625 27.23 9.20 32.91
CA PRO A 625 27.65 10.59 33.06
C PRO A 625 29.18 10.80 33.04
N ASP A 626 29.95 9.84 33.54
CA ASP A 626 31.43 9.89 33.56
C ASP A 626 32.07 9.56 32.20
N THR A 627 31.42 8.74 31.38
CA THR A 627 32.00 8.21 30.12
C THR A 627 31.42 8.84 28.86
N MET A 628 30.19 9.38 28.92
CA MET A 628 29.45 9.88 27.76
C MET A 628 30.20 10.94 26.96
N SER A 629 31.02 11.77 27.63
CA SER A 629 31.81 12.82 26.97
C SER A 629 32.80 12.29 25.93
N LYS A 630 33.25 11.02 26.07
CA LYS A 630 34.17 10.33 25.18
C LYS A 630 33.46 9.52 24.07
N LEU A 631 32.15 9.32 24.18
CA LEU A 631 31.34 8.46 23.29
C LEU A 631 30.55 9.26 22.24
N ASN A 632 31.13 10.37 21.78
CA ASN A 632 30.49 11.32 20.89
C ASN A 632 30.79 11.09 19.39
N ASN A 633 31.39 9.96 19.02
CA ASN A 633 31.66 9.65 17.62
C ASN A 633 30.51 8.86 16.99
N TYR A 634 29.84 9.42 15.97
CA TYR A 634 28.69 8.79 15.30
C TYR A 634 29.09 8.37 13.88
N GLU A 635 29.15 7.07 13.67
CA GLU A 635 29.59 6.44 12.44
C GLU A 635 28.41 6.06 11.52
N PRO A 636 28.64 5.95 10.20
CA PRO A 636 27.62 5.47 9.28
C PRO A 636 27.21 4.04 9.63
N ASN A 637 25.99 3.67 9.23
CA ASN A 637 25.54 2.30 9.39
C ASN A 637 26.37 1.35 8.51
N THR A 638 26.98 0.34 9.13
CA THR A 638 27.71 -0.73 8.45
C THR A 638 27.00 -2.08 8.54
N ASN A 639 25.90 -2.16 9.30
CA ASN A 639 25.12 -3.36 9.47
C ASN A 639 24.17 -3.56 8.28
N LYS A 640 24.35 -4.66 7.55
CA LYS A 640 23.54 -5.03 6.38
C LYS A 640 22.12 -5.46 6.74
N ASP A 641 21.89 -5.84 7.99
CA ASP A 641 20.58 -6.22 8.51
C ASP A 641 19.73 -5.01 8.91
N ILE A 642 20.30 -3.80 8.85
CA ILE A 642 19.59 -2.56 9.14
C ILE A 642 19.55 -1.71 7.87
N THR A 643 18.35 -1.40 7.39
CA THR A 643 18.15 -0.43 6.30
C THR A 643 17.41 0.78 6.83
N GLU A 644 17.99 1.96 6.62
CA GLU A 644 17.50 3.23 7.16
C GLU A 644 16.80 4.05 6.07
N TYR A 645 15.73 4.75 6.44
CA TYR A 645 14.92 5.56 5.54
C TYR A 645 14.53 6.88 6.21
N MET A 646 14.27 7.89 5.38
CA MET A 646 13.69 9.15 5.78
C MET A 646 12.39 9.34 5.01
N VAL A 647 11.27 9.25 5.70
CA VAL A 647 9.93 9.19 5.11
C VAL A 647 9.09 10.34 5.67
N ASP A 648 8.75 11.29 4.81
CA ASP A 648 7.86 12.40 5.15
C ASP A 648 6.42 12.07 4.68
N PRO A 649 5.42 12.01 5.58
CA PRO A 649 4.04 11.75 5.20
C PRO A 649 3.46 12.75 4.19
N LEU A 650 3.95 14.00 4.20
CA LEU A 650 3.49 15.06 3.28
C LEU A 650 4.26 15.04 1.95
N ASN A 651 5.43 14.40 1.91
CA ASN A 651 6.25 14.30 0.72
C ASN A 651 6.96 12.94 0.68
N PRO A 652 6.32 11.88 0.16
CA PRO A 652 6.91 10.55 0.08
C PRO A 652 8.18 10.48 -0.79
N SER A 653 8.37 11.46 -1.68
CA SER A 653 9.58 11.64 -2.49
C SER A 653 10.69 12.42 -1.76
N PHE A 654 10.49 12.78 -0.49
CA PHE A 654 11.48 13.46 0.32
C PHE A 654 12.75 12.63 0.39
N ASN A 655 13.86 13.23 0.00
CA ASN A 655 15.16 12.59 0.04
C ASN A 655 16.19 13.52 0.66
N VAL A 656 16.99 12.98 1.57
CA VAL A 656 18.00 13.70 2.35
C VAL A 656 19.36 13.70 1.65
N LYS A 657 19.38 13.45 0.33
CA LYS A 657 20.58 13.26 -0.51
C LYS A 657 21.65 14.37 -0.45
N ASN A 658 21.36 15.54 0.15
CA ASN A 658 22.24 16.70 0.17
C ASN A 658 22.79 17.06 1.56
N TRP A 659 22.65 16.21 2.58
CA TRP A 659 23.25 16.48 3.88
C TRP A 659 24.76 16.25 3.86
N ASP A 660 25.45 17.06 4.66
CA ASP A 660 26.82 16.76 5.04
C ASP A 660 26.90 15.36 5.69
N PRO A 661 27.86 14.49 5.31
CA PRO A 661 27.95 13.14 5.83
C PRO A 661 28.02 13.06 7.37
N GLN A 662 28.66 14.02 8.04
CA GLN A 662 28.75 14.02 9.51
C GLN A 662 27.38 14.34 10.14
N VAL A 663 26.61 15.23 9.52
CA VAL A 663 25.23 15.53 9.94
C VAL A 663 24.35 14.29 9.75
N ALA A 664 24.42 13.64 8.59
CA ALA A 664 23.66 12.42 8.32
C ALA A 664 24.02 11.30 9.29
N ASN A 665 25.31 11.06 9.54
CA ASN A 665 25.76 10.02 10.47
C ASN A 665 25.31 10.29 11.92
N LEU A 666 25.35 11.56 12.36
CA LEU A 666 24.87 11.94 13.69
C LEU A 666 23.36 11.68 13.84
N ILE A 667 22.55 12.22 12.92
CA ILE A 667 21.08 12.10 13.02
C ILE A 667 20.65 10.64 12.87
N ASN A 668 21.15 9.94 11.85
CA ASN A 668 20.82 8.53 11.63
C ASN A 668 21.36 7.65 12.77
N GLY A 669 22.57 7.92 13.27
CA GLY A 669 23.15 7.19 14.40
C GLY A 669 22.31 7.28 15.67
N ILE A 670 21.88 8.49 16.04
CA ILE A 670 20.98 8.73 17.18
C ILE A 670 19.64 8.01 16.96
N SER A 671 19.03 8.16 15.78
CA SER A 671 17.74 7.53 15.48
C SER A 671 17.80 6.01 15.46
N ARG A 672 18.88 5.44 14.91
CA ARG A 672 19.13 3.99 14.87
C ARG A 672 19.25 3.43 16.28
N GLU A 673 20.01 4.07 17.15
CA GLU A 673 20.17 3.61 18.54
C GLU A 673 18.85 3.70 19.32
N LEU A 674 18.11 4.81 19.18
CA LEU A 674 16.78 4.95 19.77
C LEU A 674 15.83 3.86 19.28
N GLY A 675 15.75 3.64 17.98
CA GLY A 675 14.77 2.71 17.43
C GLY A 675 15.13 1.25 17.72
N LEU A 676 16.41 0.91 17.87
CA LEU A 676 16.81 -0.42 18.36
C LEU A 676 16.38 -0.65 19.82
N GLN A 677 16.44 0.37 20.68
CA GLN A 677 15.90 0.26 22.04
C GLN A 677 14.37 0.22 22.04
N MET A 678 13.73 1.00 21.18
CA MET A 678 12.28 0.99 21.00
C MET A 678 11.79 -0.40 20.58
N LEU A 679 12.50 -1.09 19.67
CA LEU A 679 12.20 -2.48 19.29
C LEU A 679 12.24 -3.44 20.49
N LYS A 680 13.24 -3.30 21.37
CA LYS A 680 13.33 -4.10 22.60
C LYS A 680 12.16 -3.79 23.54
N GLY A 681 11.80 -2.53 23.68
CA GLY A 681 10.62 -2.11 24.44
C GLY A 681 9.32 -2.70 23.89
N PHE A 682 9.13 -2.68 22.57
CA PHE A 682 7.95 -3.26 21.90
C PHE A 682 7.85 -4.77 22.12
N LYS A 683 8.97 -5.49 22.06
CA LYS A 683 9.03 -6.92 22.40
C LYS A 683 8.67 -7.23 23.86
N ARG A 684 8.82 -6.25 24.76
CA ARG A 684 8.40 -6.31 26.17
C ARG A 684 6.99 -5.76 26.43
N GLY A 685 6.24 -5.45 25.37
CA GLY A 685 4.83 -5.05 25.46
C GLY A 685 4.58 -3.54 25.48
N ILE A 686 5.63 -2.70 25.39
CA ILE A 686 5.42 -1.26 25.17
C ILE A 686 4.69 -1.05 23.85
N ARG A 687 3.66 -0.22 23.86
CA ARG A 687 2.92 0.18 22.67
C ARG A 687 3.49 1.49 22.13
N LYS A 688 3.47 1.67 20.81
CA LYS A 688 4.06 2.85 20.16
C LYS A 688 3.48 4.17 20.68
N TRP A 689 2.18 4.21 20.94
CA TRP A 689 1.50 5.40 21.46
C TRP A 689 1.95 5.83 22.87
N GLN A 690 2.75 5.03 23.58
CA GLN A 690 3.33 5.41 24.88
C GLN A 690 4.64 6.20 24.72
N VAL A 691 5.32 6.08 23.58
CA VAL A 691 6.70 6.55 23.41
C VAL A 691 6.74 8.04 23.06
N ILE A 692 7.62 8.78 23.75
CA ILE A 692 8.03 10.15 23.44
C ILE A 692 9.53 10.13 23.16
N LEU A 693 9.95 10.67 22.01
CA LEU A 693 11.34 10.69 21.59
C LEU A 693 12.10 11.87 22.22
N ASP A 694 13.29 11.63 22.78
CA ASP A 694 14.23 12.70 23.11
C ASP A 694 15.61 12.36 22.51
N PRO A 695 16.09 13.11 21.49
CA PRO A 695 17.43 12.95 20.91
C PRO A 695 18.60 13.15 21.90
N GLY A 696 18.33 13.62 23.12
CA GLY A 696 19.28 13.72 24.22
C GLY A 696 20.33 14.79 23.98
N ILE A 697 19.90 16.06 23.82
CA ILE A 697 20.81 17.20 23.62
C ILE A 697 21.88 17.21 24.72
N GLY A 698 23.17 17.26 24.37
CA GLY A 698 24.27 17.31 25.33
C GLY A 698 24.59 16.00 26.08
N PHE A 699 23.86 14.90 25.83
CA PHE A 699 24.23 13.56 26.30
C PHE A 699 25.05 12.85 25.23
N ALA A 700 26.31 12.49 25.51
CA ALA A 700 27.23 11.92 24.52
C ALA A 700 27.34 12.70 23.19
N LYS A 701 27.21 14.03 23.26
CA LYS A 701 27.21 14.94 22.11
C LYS A 701 27.99 16.19 22.47
N HIS A 702 28.97 16.57 21.64
CA HIS A 702 29.71 17.81 21.86
C HIS A 702 28.92 19.04 21.35
N LEU A 703 29.48 20.25 21.50
CA LEU A 703 28.78 21.50 21.18
C LEU A 703 28.25 21.54 19.73
N PRO A 704 29.08 21.34 18.68
CA PRO A 704 28.57 21.33 17.31
C PRO A 704 27.44 20.31 17.07
N GLN A 705 27.57 19.09 17.61
CA GLN A 705 26.54 18.05 17.49
C GLN A 705 25.23 18.43 18.18
N SER A 706 25.30 19.05 19.37
CA SER A 706 24.12 19.53 20.07
C SER A 706 23.37 20.59 19.26
N LEU A 707 24.09 21.47 18.56
CA LEU A 707 23.49 22.45 17.64
C LEU A 707 22.87 21.78 16.42
N ILE A 708 23.52 20.76 15.84
CA ILE A 708 22.99 20.00 14.71
C ILE A 708 21.69 19.28 15.10
N VAL A 709 21.65 18.66 16.29
CA VAL A 709 20.44 18.01 16.81
C VAL A 709 19.28 19.00 16.92
N ILE A 710 19.51 20.20 17.49
CA ILE A 710 18.47 21.26 17.55
C ILE A 710 18.06 21.67 16.14
N LYS A 711 19.04 21.98 15.27
CA LYS A 711 18.80 22.44 13.89
C LYS A 711 18.02 21.44 13.05
N HIS A 712 18.12 20.14 13.31
CA HIS A 712 17.49 19.09 12.52
C HIS A 712 16.43 18.29 13.29
N ALA A 713 15.94 18.78 14.43
CA ALA A 713 15.08 18.00 15.33
C ALA A 713 13.82 17.41 14.66
N SER A 714 13.18 18.14 13.74
CA SER A 714 11.99 17.64 13.00
C SER A 714 12.26 16.39 12.16
N HIS A 715 13.52 16.11 11.81
CA HIS A 715 13.88 14.95 11.00
C HIS A 715 13.88 13.64 11.79
N PHE A 716 14.04 13.69 13.12
CA PHE A 716 13.90 12.49 13.93
C PHE A 716 12.53 11.86 13.73
N LYS A 717 11.46 12.67 13.69
CA LYS A 717 10.09 12.19 13.43
C LYS A 717 9.88 11.60 12.04
N LYS A 718 10.80 11.81 11.10
CA LYS A 718 10.73 11.27 9.73
C LYS A 718 11.58 10.02 9.54
N TYR A 719 12.35 9.64 10.54
CA TYR A 719 13.23 8.48 10.46
C TYR A 719 12.41 7.19 10.53
N SER A 720 12.77 6.23 9.69
CA SER A 720 12.28 4.86 9.74
C SER A 720 13.43 3.90 9.50
N MET A 721 13.30 2.65 9.97
CA MET A 721 14.24 1.60 9.64
C MET A 721 13.58 0.24 9.51
N MET A 722 14.22 -0.63 8.75
CA MET A 722 14.00 -2.06 8.72
C MET A 722 15.12 -2.74 9.48
N VAL A 723 14.78 -3.65 10.39
CA VAL A 723 15.71 -4.50 11.12
C VAL A 723 15.40 -5.95 10.76
N ASN A 724 16.40 -6.66 10.27
CA ASN A 724 16.34 -8.08 9.98
C ASN A 724 17.00 -8.84 11.13
N GLU A 725 16.26 -9.72 11.78
CA GLU A 725 16.80 -10.62 12.81
C GLU A 725 16.79 -12.05 12.28
N HIS A 726 17.93 -12.72 12.37
CA HIS A 726 18.08 -14.10 11.91
C HIS A 726 17.72 -15.04 13.06
N CYS A 727 16.68 -15.85 12.86
CA CYS A 727 16.18 -16.85 13.82
C CYS A 727 16.23 -18.22 13.16
N ASP A 728 17.17 -19.06 13.58
CA ASP A 728 17.43 -20.40 13.01
C ASP A 728 17.55 -20.37 11.46
N ASP A 729 16.50 -20.79 10.75
CA ASP A 729 16.41 -20.89 9.29
C ASP A 729 15.58 -19.76 8.62
N ASP A 730 15.02 -18.83 9.41
CA ASP A 730 14.15 -17.74 8.93
C ASP A 730 14.69 -16.35 9.31
N VAL A 731 14.30 -15.34 8.53
CA VAL A 731 14.61 -13.94 8.81
C VAL A 731 13.33 -13.20 9.21
N GLU A 732 13.29 -12.70 10.43
CA GLU A 732 12.20 -11.84 10.90
C GLU A 732 12.47 -10.39 10.52
N HIS A 733 11.45 -9.75 9.94
CA HIS A 733 11.54 -8.38 9.43
C HIS A 733 10.72 -7.42 10.28
N PHE A 734 11.39 -6.48 10.93
CA PHE A 734 10.78 -5.44 11.77
C PHE A 734 10.90 -4.07 11.11
N TYR A 735 9.75 -3.48 10.76
CA TYR A 735 9.68 -2.08 10.34
C TYR A 735 9.37 -1.18 11.53
N LEU A 736 10.17 -0.14 11.72
CA LEU A 736 10.00 0.86 12.77
C LEU A 736 9.96 2.24 12.12
N SER A 737 8.99 3.04 12.52
CA SER A 737 8.82 4.41 12.02
C SER A 737 8.64 5.36 13.19
N PHE A 738 9.37 6.47 13.17
CA PHE A 738 9.22 7.55 14.16
C PHE A 738 8.09 8.50 13.80
N ASN A 739 7.49 8.35 12.60
CA ASN A 739 6.32 9.12 12.23
C ASN A 739 5.21 8.89 13.24
N GLY A 740 4.53 9.99 13.57
CA GLY A 740 3.46 9.99 14.55
C GLY A 740 3.92 9.91 16.01
N LEU A 741 5.23 9.95 16.32
CA LEU A 741 5.72 10.06 17.71
C LEU A 741 5.85 11.53 18.15
N ALA A 742 5.57 11.77 19.43
CA ALA A 742 5.84 13.04 20.07
C ALA A 742 7.34 13.14 20.42
N SER A 743 7.82 14.36 20.62
CA SER A 743 9.21 14.68 20.87
C SER A 743 9.38 15.65 22.04
N LEU A 744 10.39 15.39 22.85
CA LEU A 744 10.83 16.24 23.93
C LEU A 744 12.24 16.76 23.63
N LEU A 745 12.47 18.06 23.80
CA LEU A 745 13.81 18.67 23.71
C LEU A 745 14.16 19.43 24.98
N ALA A 746 15.38 19.20 25.48
CA ALA A 746 15.85 19.72 26.76
C ALA A 746 17.19 20.49 26.65
N PRO A 747 17.23 21.69 26.03
CA PRO A 747 18.47 22.49 25.95
C PRO A 747 18.77 23.30 27.23
N SER A 748 17.83 23.38 28.17
CA SER A 748 17.87 24.32 29.30
C SER A 748 19.15 24.21 30.14
N ARG A 749 19.82 25.36 30.32
CA ARG A 749 21.04 25.56 31.13
C ARG A 749 22.23 24.65 30.76
N LYS A 750 22.22 23.98 29.60
CA LYS A 750 23.29 23.05 29.21
C LYS A 750 24.62 23.77 28.93
N ASN A 751 25.73 23.04 29.12
CA ASN A 751 27.09 23.58 29.04
C ASN A 751 27.43 24.21 27.67
N PHE A 752 26.86 23.67 26.59
CA PHE A 752 27.12 24.19 25.25
C PHE A 752 26.64 25.64 25.08
N LEU A 753 25.53 26.04 25.74
CA LEU A 753 25.05 27.42 25.76
C LEU A 753 26.01 28.33 26.52
N GLY A 754 26.48 27.87 27.68
CA GLY A 754 27.47 28.59 28.47
C GLY A 754 28.77 28.86 27.75
N ARG A 755 29.21 27.95 26.87
CA ARG A 755 30.39 28.14 26.02
C ARG A 755 30.17 29.10 24.85
N ILE A 756 28.94 29.25 24.36
CA ILE A 756 28.61 30.16 23.24
C ILE A 756 28.49 31.60 23.75
N CYS A 757 27.90 31.77 24.94
CA CYS A 757 27.57 33.08 25.51
C CYS A 757 28.53 33.54 26.62
N ASP A 758 29.61 32.80 26.88
CA ASP A 758 30.54 33.04 27.99
C ASP A 758 29.85 33.12 29.37
N GLU A 759 28.84 32.25 29.57
CA GLU A 759 28.05 32.12 30.79
C GLU A 759 28.47 30.85 31.55
N PRO A 760 29.53 30.88 32.38
CA PRO A 760 30.02 29.69 33.07
C PRO A 760 29.02 29.17 34.11
N VAL A 761 28.19 30.05 34.68
CA VAL A 761 27.19 29.69 35.67
C VAL A 761 25.87 29.29 34.96
N PRO A 762 25.35 28.07 35.15
CA PRO A 762 24.13 27.60 34.52
C PRO A 762 22.88 28.46 34.78
N ARG A 763 22.76 29.08 35.96
CA ARG A 763 21.60 29.91 36.32
C ARG A 763 21.51 31.20 35.50
N ASP A 764 22.63 31.66 34.95
CA ASP A 764 22.69 32.92 34.18
C ASP A 764 22.25 32.68 32.72
N ARG A 765 22.11 31.41 32.30
CA ARG A 765 21.81 30.98 30.93
C ARG A 765 20.35 31.09 30.51
N VAL A 766 19.61 32.05 31.06
CA VAL A 766 18.16 32.17 30.83
C VAL A 766 17.88 32.60 29.39
N MET A 767 18.55 33.66 28.92
CA MET A 767 18.37 34.20 27.56
C MET A 767 18.87 33.24 26.49
N SER A 768 20.05 32.63 26.71
CA SER A 768 20.63 31.63 25.82
C SER A 768 19.75 30.36 25.74
N THR A 769 19.13 29.96 26.85
CA THR A 769 18.09 28.91 26.85
C THR A 769 16.87 29.32 26.03
N GLY A 770 16.38 30.56 26.18
CA GLY A 770 15.25 31.07 25.40
C GLY A 770 15.48 30.97 23.89
N ALA A 771 16.66 31.38 23.42
CA ALA A 771 17.03 31.26 22.01
C ALA A 771 17.04 29.81 21.52
N ALA A 772 17.59 28.87 22.32
CA ALA A 772 17.59 27.45 21.97
C ALA A 772 16.18 26.85 21.95
N ILE A 773 15.30 27.25 22.88
CA ILE A 773 13.90 26.81 22.92
C ILE A 773 13.13 27.30 21.70
N MET A 774 13.33 28.54 21.26
CA MET A 774 12.73 29.04 20.00
C MET A 774 13.10 28.14 18.82
N ALA A 775 14.38 27.78 18.68
CA ALA A 775 14.85 26.87 17.63
C ALA A 775 14.25 25.46 17.77
N CYS A 776 14.13 24.95 18.99
CA CYS A 776 13.49 23.65 19.26
C CYS A 776 12.02 23.63 18.82
N VAL A 777 11.24 24.66 19.18
CA VAL A 777 9.82 24.74 18.83
C VAL A 777 9.64 24.99 17.33
N GLN A 778 10.49 25.79 16.71
CA GLN A 778 10.53 25.95 15.25
C GLN A 778 10.74 24.60 14.54
N GLN A 779 11.56 23.73 15.13
CA GLN A 779 11.80 22.37 14.62
C GLN A 779 10.78 21.34 15.16
N ASN A 780 9.59 21.81 15.55
CA ASN A 780 8.44 21.00 15.96
C ASN A 780 8.67 20.12 17.20
N ALA A 781 9.35 20.66 18.23
CA ALA A 781 9.32 20.08 19.57
C ALA A 781 7.91 20.17 20.16
N ASP A 782 7.38 19.04 20.64
CA ASP A 782 6.06 18.99 21.28
C ASP A 782 6.14 19.35 22.76
N ILE A 783 7.24 18.96 23.40
CA ILE A 783 7.52 19.22 24.81
C ILE A 783 8.90 19.86 24.92
N VAL A 784 9.01 20.92 25.73
CA VAL A 784 10.29 21.50 26.12
C VAL A 784 10.51 21.40 27.61
N ARG A 785 11.68 20.89 28.01
CA ARG A 785 12.05 20.69 29.42
C ARG A 785 12.94 21.83 29.91
N VAL A 786 12.48 22.55 30.94
CA VAL A 786 13.08 23.85 31.35
C VAL A 786 13.14 24.04 32.87
N HIS A 787 14.13 24.82 33.32
CA HIS A 787 14.23 25.27 34.72
C HIS A 787 13.43 26.57 34.94
N ASP A 788 13.62 27.56 34.05
CA ASP A 788 13.07 28.91 34.15
C ASP A 788 11.67 29.00 33.48
N VAL A 789 10.66 28.38 34.10
CA VAL A 789 9.33 28.18 33.50
C VAL A 789 8.67 29.51 33.11
N LYS A 790 8.72 30.51 33.99
CA LYS A 790 8.07 31.82 33.76
C LYS A 790 8.59 32.52 32.52
N GLU A 791 9.90 32.53 32.34
CA GLU A 791 10.59 33.15 31.21
C GLU A 791 10.33 32.34 29.95
N MET A 792 10.48 31.02 30.03
CA MET A 792 10.30 30.13 28.87
C MET A 792 8.84 30.09 28.40
N LYS A 793 7.85 30.30 29.28
CA LYS A 793 6.45 30.42 28.87
C LYS A 793 6.22 31.60 27.92
N LYS A 794 6.89 32.73 28.15
CA LYS A 794 6.82 33.89 27.26
C LYS A 794 7.46 33.58 25.92
N VAL A 795 8.62 32.91 25.92
CA VAL A 795 9.32 32.48 24.71
C VAL A 795 8.45 31.54 23.88
N VAL A 796 7.90 30.49 24.50
CA VAL A 796 7.00 29.51 23.84
C VAL A 796 5.77 30.22 23.27
N LYS A 797 5.16 31.15 24.01
CA LYS A 797 3.99 31.89 23.52
C LYS A 797 4.32 32.71 22.25
N VAL A 798 5.47 33.37 22.22
CA VAL A 798 5.89 34.17 21.04
C VAL A 798 6.20 33.29 19.85
N ILE A 799 6.94 32.19 20.03
CA ILE A 799 7.30 31.30 18.92
C ILE A 799 6.09 30.53 18.37
N ASP A 800 5.16 30.10 19.23
CA ASP A 800 3.90 29.50 18.79
C ASP A 800 3.04 30.52 18.02
N ALA A 801 3.03 31.80 18.42
CA ALA A 801 2.36 32.86 17.65
C ALA A 801 2.98 33.08 16.27
N ILE A 802 4.31 33.01 16.16
CA ILE A 802 5.04 33.21 14.88
C ILE A 802 4.84 32.03 13.92
N TYR A 803 5.03 30.79 14.40
CA TYR A 803 5.10 29.61 13.52
C TYR A 803 3.80 28.83 13.44
N LYS A 804 2.93 28.94 14.45
CA LYS A 804 1.68 28.17 14.53
C LYS A 804 0.43 29.04 14.52
N TYR A 805 0.58 30.37 14.52
CA TYR A 805 -0.52 31.34 14.58
C TYR A 805 -1.45 31.16 15.81
N ILE A 806 -0.86 30.83 16.97
CA ILE A 806 -1.57 30.65 18.25
C ILE A 806 -1.17 31.81 19.19
N TYR A 807 -2.09 32.72 19.56
CA TYR A 807 -1.78 33.91 20.38
C TYR A 807 -2.79 34.24 21.49
#